data_AF-A0A399EEV0-F1
#
_entry.id   AF-A0A399EEV0-F1
#
_cell.length_a   1.000
_cell.length_b   1.000
_cell.length_c   1.000
_cell.angle_alpha   90.00
_cell.angle_beta   90.00
_cell.angle_gamma   90.00
#
_symmetry.space_group_name_H-M   'P 1'
#
loop_
_entity.id
_entity.type
_entity.pdbx_description
1 polymer ?
#
loop_
_entity_poly.entity_id
_entity_poly.type
_entity_poly.pdbx_seq_one_letter_code
_entity_poly.pdbx_strand_id
1 'polypeptide(L)'
;MLAARAEPSPSSQDPCEVPPGAGYRGLENQLYRVEIHVGGSFAQASFKWSRENGSVLFAVSRYEYDTPNSRTTVLLAQTPRDARLGLAPGNWVELLDDRISLSQHDPDLLAPEKLFKVATVETLEAADGSSALKVVLEGLPSAPFQARSLAPDYALQHPLLRRWDHSEANGALKDGAIPLKAGWLELEEGVQVNFRQQGNPVFRAGDYWLIPARVETGDVDWPRSGTPALPVHQEAEGVPHRYAPLGLLRRQGGNWSLAGDAADCRSLFPPLSRLLQLYYVGGDGQEAIPGQPLPSPLRVRVANGAVAVAGARVRFSVVGGGGSLGVTGYVLTDANGLAQTTWTLGASGVQRVRAELLDPKGNPVPNQLIDFGADLSVASNVAYTPGCADLQNARTVQEALDLLCQRPSGGGCEVTVGEGGEFATLEQALKELLERGERDICICLMDGEHRVGALEVEEPIHLKVRGCGRGTRVLVESGLRFAGLRGLILRDFELEVLADTDNGTSRLQFVRCGELSLEGCAVAGSTQTGGVSGSLLLVVGPDRVRLRDNVLEARTEGRAEVLLKVFEGFTVLEELFKDLSPGRFRQEAPKTAEAINALPPQAKTQLAGLVSQRLQPFNQILSLGETLAYTKLILQLSAQSPDPNITADHLEDIRKASVRAVAGTALVLLNPGGETLPQTILTLDEDDFVLLEANEITGAVSLYGFPGESSLSVDELKLLEALLKENQLLMLGLMGNFQLRGNRLTRLVSGENMVQALEKAIQGDGGSRVFYNLFGSCLLSDNLFDSSRSLLVGQHVSLGTNVFSFTADPIPQSTPTAGPLPQLAGTAVSRSAAYVGNHGRGQSRTLWQDISRTRLPAAQQVLNLEFEIV
;
A
#
# COMPACT_ATOMS: atom_id res chain seq x y z
N MET A 1 46.10 6.48 2.54
CA MET A 1 45.71 7.69 1.80
C MET A 1 46.95 8.38 1.24
N LEU A 2 46.84 8.96 0.05
CA LEU A 2 47.92 9.64 -0.68
C LEU A 2 47.44 11.02 -1.16
N ALA A 3 48.32 12.01 -1.23
CA ALA A 3 48.09 13.28 -1.91
C ALA A 3 49.11 13.44 -3.04
N ALA A 4 48.74 14.11 -4.13
CA ALA A 4 49.63 14.38 -5.26
C ALA A 4 49.68 15.87 -5.60
N ARG A 5 50.81 16.33 -6.13
CA ARG A 5 51.01 17.69 -6.63
C ARG A 5 52.03 17.72 -7.77
N ALA A 6 52.06 18.81 -8.53
CA ALA A 6 53.18 19.14 -9.38
C ALA A 6 53.92 20.37 -8.83
N GLU A 7 55.22 20.26 -8.59
CA GLU A 7 56.03 21.34 -7.99
C GLU A 7 57.11 21.83 -8.99
N PRO A 8 57.22 23.14 -9.23
CA PRO A 8 58.28 23.71 -10.05
C PRO A 8 59.67 23.44 -9.44
N SER A 9 60.69 23.31 -10.28
CA SER A 9 62.07 23.19 -9.79
C SER A 9 62.48 24.45 -9.00
N PRO A 10 63.25 24.30 -7.91
CA PRO A 10 63.81 25.47 -7.24
C PRO A 10 64.67 26.28 -8.22
N SER A 11 64.60 27.61 -8.12
CA SER A 11 65.34 28.52 -9.00
C SER A 11 66.85 28.23 -8.95
N SER A 12 67.45 27.96 -10.12
CA SER A 12 68.90 27.83 -10.27
C SER A 12 69.60 29.10 -9.77
N GLN A 13 70.78 28.94 -9.14
CA GLN A 13 71.64 30.09 -8.82
C GLN A 13 72.43 30.58 -10.03
N ASP A 14 72.31 29.91 -11.19
CA ASP A 14 72.86 30.39 -12.45
C ASP A 14 71.91 31.46 -13.06
N PRO A 15 72.33 32.74 -13.16
CA PRO A 15 71.51 33.81 -13.71
C PRO A 15 71.14 33.64 -15.19
N CYS A 16 71.69 32.63 -15.88
CA CYS A 16 71.36 32.29 -17.26
C CYS A 16 70.31 31.17 -17.40
N GLU A 17 69.91 30.49 -16.32
CA GLU A 17 68.86 29.47 -16.35
C GLU A 17 67.51 30.04 -15.89
N VAL A 18 66.54 30.14 -16.80
CA VAL A 18 65.15 30.46 -16.45
C VAL A 18 64.50 29.20 -15.87
N PRO A 19 64.11 29.18 -14.58
CA PRO A 19 63.46 28.01 -14.01
C PRO A 19 62.11 27.76 -14.69
N PRO A 20 61.75 26.50 -14.99
CA PRO A 20 60.45 26.17 -15.57
C PRO A 20 59.33 26.70 -14.67
N GLY A 21 58.43 27.54 -15.22
CA GLY A 21 57.31 28.12 -14.46
C GLY A 21 56.15 27.14 -14.19
N ALA A 22 56.11 26.02 -14.92
CA ALA A 22 55.12 24.96 -14.75
C ALA A 22 55.59 23.92 -13.73
N GLY A 23 54.66 23.39 -12.93
CA GLY A 23 54.94 22.31 -11.98
C GLY A 23 55.27 21.00 -12.69
N TYR A 24 54.37 20.56 -13.58
CA TYR A 24 54.55 19.40 -14.44
C TYR A 24 55.29 19.79 -15.72
N ARG A 25 56.35 19.05 -16.05
CA ARG A 25 57.28 19.39 -17.15
C ARG A 25 57.27 18.42 -18.33
N GLY A 26 56.43 17.39 -18.28
CA GLY A 26 56.29 16.44 -19.37
C GLY A 26 55.69 17.07 -20.63
N LEU A 27 56.10 16.57 -21.80
CA LEU A 27 55.62 17.04 -23.11
C LEU A 27 54.24 16.46 -23.51
N GLU A 28 53.76 15.46 -22.78
CA GLU A 28 52.51 14.74 -23.04
C GLU A 28 51.67 14.64 -21.77
N ASN A 29 50.35 14.52 -21.94
CA ASN A 29 49.47 14.18 -20.82
C ASN A 29 49.78 12.74 -20.37
N GLN A 30 49.86 12.53 -19.06
CA GLN A 30 50.18 11.22 -18.49
C GLN A 30 49.11 10.80 -17.47
N LEU A 31 48.98 9.50 -17.25
CA LEU A 31 48.13 8.91 -16.22
C LEU A 31 48.99 8.06 -15.30
N TYR A 32 49.60 8.71 -14.32
CA TYR A 32 50.45 8.03 -13.35
C TYR A 32 49.60 7.10 -12.48
N ARG A 33 50.06 5.87 -12.28
CA ARG A 33 49.56 4.96 -11.24
C ARG A 33 50.64 4.81 -10.19
N VAL A 34 50.29 5.10 -8.94
CA VAL A 34 51.13 4.80 -7.76
C VAL A 34 50.49 3.64 -7.02
N GLU A 35 51.23 2.56 -6.79
CA GLU A 35 50.72 1.34 -6.17
C GLU A 35 51.61 0.90 -5.00
N ILE A 36 51.01 0.52 -3.88
CA ILE A 36 51.71 -0.11 -2.75
C ILE A 36 52.16 -1.50 -3.16
N HIS A 37 53.48 -1.73 -3.12
CA HIS A 37 54.06 -3.02 -3.42
C HIS A 37 54.08 -3.92 -2.18
N VAL A 38 54.73 -3.49 -1.10
CA VAL A 38 54.71 -4.15 0.20
C VAL A 38 53.83 -3.33 1.14
N GLY A 39 52.80 -3.96 1.71
CA GLY A 39 51.91 -3.34 2.70
C GLY A 39 52.49 -3.32 4.12
N GLY A 40 51.69 -2.84 5.08
CA GLY A 40 52.02 -2.79 6.50
C GLY A 40 51.93 -1.39 7.08
N SER A 41 52.63 -1.17 8.19
CA SER A 41 52.77 0.18 8.77
C SER A 41 53.55 1.11 7.84
N PHE A 42 53.43 2.42 8.05
CA PHE A 42 54.14 3.43 7.26
C PHE A 42 55.65 3.17 7.13
N ALA A 43 56.30 2.64 8.17
CA ALA A 43 57.75 2.36 8.17
C ALA A 43 58.14 1.07 7.40
N GLN A 44 57.18 0.19 7.16
CA GLN A 44 57.39 -1.09 6.47
C GLN A 44 57.02 -1.02 5.00
N ALA A 45 56.02 -0.20 4.67
CA ALA A 45 55.42 -0.15 3.36
C ALA A 45 56.37 0.42 2.28
N SER A 46 56.22 -0.10 1.06
CA SER A 46 56.91 0.40 -0.14
C SER A 46 55.91 0.54 -1.29
N PHE A 47 56.24 1.38 -2.26
CA PHE A 47 55.42 1.63 -3.44
C PHE A 47 56.25 1.59 -4.73
N LYS A 48 55.55 1.43 -5.84
CA LYS A 48 56.04 1.44 -7.21
C LYS A 48 55.11 2.32 -8.04
N TRP A 49 55.56 2.80 -9.19
CA TRP A 49 54.72 3.65 -10.01
C TRP A 49 54.96 3.45 -11.50
N SER A 50 53.96 3.81 -12.31
CA SER A 50 54.01 3.75 -13.76
C SER A 50 53.34 4.97 -14.39
N ARG A 51 53.83 5.41 -15.56
CA ARG A 51 53.26 6.51 -16.35
C ARG A 51 52.02 6.10 -17.12
N GLU A 52 51.91 4.81 -17.45
CA GLU A 52 50.86 4.25 -18.29
C GLU A 52 49.86 3.40 -17.47
N ASN A 53 49.51 3.84 -16.26
CA ASN A 53 48.57 3.14 -15.38
C ASN A 53 48.94 1.65 -15.10
N GLY A 54 50.23 1.29 -15.17
CA GLY A 54 50.68 -0.10 -15.03
C GLY A 54 50.17 -1.04 -16.12
N SER A 55 49.80 -0.52 -17.29
CA SER A 55 49.21 -1.29 -18.39
C SER A 55 50.24 -2.10 -19.21
N VAL A 56 51.53 -1.83 -19.07
CA VAL A 56 52.60 -2.54 -19.79
C VAL A 56 52.83 -3.91 -19.13
N LEU A 57 52.20 -4.93 -19.73
CA LEU A 57 52.11 -6.29 -19.20
C LEU A 57 52.38 -7.31 -20.32
N PHE A 58 53.19 -8.32 -20.01
CA PHE A 58 53.57 -9.36 -20.96
C PHE A 58 53.20 -10.74 -20.42
N ALA A 59 52.60 -11.57 -21.27
CA ALA A 59 52.41 -12.98 -20.95
C ALA A 59 53.76 -13.71 -20.96
N VAL A 60 54.02 -14.48 -19.91
CA VAL A 60 55.24 -15.29 -19.77
C VAL A 60 54.92 -16.71 -20.21
N SER A 61 55.65 -17.23 -21.19
CA SER A 61 55.53 -18.63 -21.61
C SER A 61 56.23 -19.56 -20.62
N ARG A 62 57.43 -19.17 -20.18
CA ARG A 62 58.20 -19.88 -19.15
C ARG A 62 59.21 -18.95 -18.50
N TYR A 63 59.59 -19.24 -17.27
CA TYR A 63 60.80 -18.68 -16.68
C TYR A 63 61.62 -19.78 -16.02
N GLU A 64 62.94 -19.61 -16.09
CA GLU A 64 63.95 -20.51 -15.55
C GLU A 64 64.89 -19.68 -14.67
N TYR A 65 65.49 -20.29 -13.66
CA TYR A 65 66.41 -19.60 -12.76
C TYR A 65 67.75 -20.32 -12.69
N ASP A 66 68.82 -19.52 -12.63
CA ASP A 66 70.21 -19.95 -12.58
C ASP A 66 70.78 -19.56 -11.23
N THR A 67 70.86 -20.54 -10.32
CA THR A 67 71.34 -20.34 -8.95
C THR A 67 72.81 -19.87 -8.90
N PRO A 68 73.76 -20.50 -9.62
CA PRO A 68 75.15 -20.03 -9.68
C PRO A 68 75.31 -18.57 -10.11
N ASN A 69 74.58 -18.12 -11.13
CA ASN A 69 74.71 -16.76 -11.66
C ASN A 69 73.73 -15.76 -11.04
N SER A 70 72.84 -16.22 -10.15
CA SER A 70 71.76 -15.43 -9.54
C SER A 70 70.94 -14.67 -10.59
N ARG A 71 70.51 -15.37 -11.65
CA ARG A 71 69.71 -14.82 -12.76
C ARG A 71 68.38 -15.55 -12.91
N THR A 72 67.38 -14.85 -13.43
CA THR A 72 66.11 -15.46 -13.87
C THR A 72 65.89 -15.14 -15.34
N THR A 73 65.75 -16.15 -16.19
CA THR A 73 65.47 -15.97 -17.62
C THR A 73 63.98 -16.19 -17.87
N VAL A 74 63.31 -15.17 -18.42
CA VAL A 74 61.88 -15.19 -18.74
C VAL A 74 61.72 -15.18 -20.26
N LEU A 75 60.94 -16.11 -20.80
CA LEU A 75 60.51 -16.10 -22.20
C LEU A 75 59.08 -15.56 -22.27
N LEU A 76 58.90 -14.49 -23.03
CA LEU A 76 57.59 -13.89 -23.27
C LEU A 76 56.88 -14.56 -24.43
N ALA A 77 55.56 -14.72 -24.31
CA ALA A 77 54.70 -15.31 -25.33
C ALA A 77 54.49 -14.39 -26.53
N GLN A 78 54.76 -13.09 -26.39
CA GLN A 78 54.60 -12.08 -27.43
C GLN A 78 55.72 -11.03 -27.33
N THR A 79 56.12 -10.50 -28.48
CA THR A 79 57.03 -9.35 -28.59
C THR A 79 56.25 -8.03 -28.43
N PRO A 80 56.82 -7.00 -27.77
CA PRO A 80 56.19 -5.69 -27.66
C PRO A 80 55.94 -5.07 -29.05
N ARG A 81 54.83 -4.34 -29.20
CA ARG A 81 54.46 -3.72 -30.49
C ARG A 81 55.35 -2.53 -30.88
N ASP A 82 55.97 -1.87 -29.89
CA ASP A 82 56.84 -0.72 -30.09
C ASP A 82 57.90 -0.62 -28.96
N ALA A 83 58.90 0.24 -29.16
CA ALA A 83 60.00 0.41 -28.23
C ALA A 83 59.61 1.16 -26.94
N ARG A 84 58.54 1.97 -26.95
CA ARG A 84 58.09 2.77 -25.81
C ARG A 84 57.32 1.93 -24.80
N LEU A 85 56.47 1.03 -25.27
CA LEU A 85 55.74 0.03 -24.48
C LEU A 85 56.52 -1.29 -24.36
N GLY A 86 57.80 -1.28 -24.74
CA GLY A 86 58.70 -2.42 -24.65
C GLY A 86 59.45 -2.52 -23.31
N LEU A 87 60.33 -3.53 -23.22
CA LEU A 87 61.27 -3.70 -22.13
C LEU A 87 62.68 -3.34 -22.60
N ALA A 88 63.42 -2.66 -21.73
CA ALA A 88 64.83 -2.33 -21.94
C ALA A 88 65.66 -2.71 -20.70
N PRO A 89 66.98 -2.94 -20.86
CA PRO A 89 67.90 -3.04 -19.74
C PRO A 89 67.74 -1.87 -18.77
N GLY A 90 67.68 -2.18 -17.48
CA GLY A 90 67.49 -1.22 -16.39
C GLY A 90 66.04 -1.03 -15.95
N ASN A 91 65.05 -1.48 -16.72
CA ASN A 91 63.65 -1.41 -16.28
C ASN A 91 63.38 -2.31 -15.07
N TRP A 92 62.44 -1.89 -14.23
CA TRP A 92 61.95 -2.69 -13.11
C TRP A 92 60.68 -3.42 -13.53
N VAL A 93 60.61 -4.71 -13.21
CA VAL A 93 59.49 -5.57 -13.57
C VAL A 93 59.03 -6.40 -12.38
N GLU A 94 57.73 -6.67 -12.37
CA GLU A 94 57.07 -7.53 -11.40
C GLU A 94 56.67 -8.82 -12.08
N LEU A 95 57.09 -9.95 -11.52
CA LEU A 95 56.65 -11.27 -11.95
C LEU A 95 55.40 -11.66 -11.14
N LEU A 96 54.30 -11.91 -11.86
CA LEU A 96 52.97 -12.17 -11.31
C LEU A 96 52.45 -13.51 -11.82
N ASP A 97 51.50 -14.09 -11.11
CA ASP A 97 50.67 -15.23 -11.54
C ASP A 97 49.25 -15.04 -11.01
N ASP A 98 48.32 -15.93 -11.41
CA ASP A 98 46.92 -15.87 -10.96
C ASP A 98 46.79 -15.90 -9.44
N ARG A 99 47.64 -16.68 -8.75
CA ARG A 99 47.57 -16.83 -7.29
C ARG A 99 47.94 -15.52 -6.59
N ILE A 100 48.99 -14.86 -7.06
CA ILE A 100 49.45 -13.59 -6.48
C ILE A 100 48.50 -12.47 -6.80
N SER A 101 47.99 -12.42 -8.03
CA SER A 101 47.00 -11.41 -8.41
C SER A 101 45.74 -11.50 -7.54
N LEU A 102 45.36 -12.71 -7.12
CA LEU A 102 44.22 -12.95 -6.23
C LEU A 102 44.55 -12.76 -4.74
N SER A 103 45.80 -13.03 -4.32
CA SER A 103 46.23 -12.93 -2.92
C SER A 103 46.95 -11.62 -2.57
N GLN A 104 47.12 -10.70 -3.53
CA GLN A 104 47.95 -9.50 -3.39
C GLN A 104 47.56 -8.62 -2.19
N HIS A 105 46.30 -8.69 -1.75
CA HIS A 105 45.75 -7.91 -0.65
C HIS A 105 45.81 -8.62 0.72
N ASP A 106 46.29 -9.88 0.77
CA ASP A 106 46.41 -10.68 1.99
C ASP A 106 47.84 -11.23 2.15
N PRO A 107 48.72 -10.52 2.88
CA PRO A 107 50.11 -10.91 3.05
C PRO A 107 50.28 -12.22 3.85
N ASP A 108 49.25 -12.65 4.60
CA ASP A 108 49.29 -13.92 5.34
C ASP A 108 49.08 -15.13 4.43
N LEU A 109 48.44 -14.94 3.26
CA LEU A 109 48.27 -15.97 2.24
C LEU A 109 49.50 -16.10 1.34
N LEU A 110 49.98 -14.98 0.80
CA LEU A 110 51.22 -14.96 0.01
C LEU A 110 51.80 -13.55 -0.03
N ALA A 111 53.05 -13.40 0.43
CA ALA A 111 53.78 -12.15 0.29
C ALA A 111 54.03 -11.81 -1.20
N PRO A 112 54.00 -10.52 -1.59
CA PRO A 112 54.37 -10.09 -2.92
C PRO A 112 55.83 -10.49 -3.23
N GLU A 113 56.10 -10.89 -4.47
CA GLU A 113 57.47 -11.14 -4.92
C GLU A 113 58.24 -9.83 -5.00
N LYS A 114 59.56 -9.87 -4.80
CA LYS A 114 60.39 -8.69 -5.05
C LYS A 114 60.29 -8.26 -6.52
N LEU A 115 60.55 -6.98 -6.77
CA LEU A 115 60.71 -6.50 -8.14
C LEU A 115 62.09 -6.89 -8.67
N PHE A 116 62.15 -7.20 -9.96
CA PHE A 116 63.39 -7.58 -10.65
C PHE A 116 63.83 -6.46 -11.58
N LYS A 117 65.14 -6.27 -11.66
CA LYS A 117 65.74 -5.40 -12.67
C LYS A 117 66.04 -6.18 -13.93
N VAL A 118 65.65 -5.65 -15.09
CA VAL A 118 65.96 -6.23 -16.40
C VAL A 118 67.43 -5.98 -16.72
N ALA A 119 68.16 -7.04 -17.05
CA ALA A 119 69.57 -6.97 -17.38
C ALA A 119 69.83 -6.97 -18.89
N THR A 120 69.20 -7.92 -19.59
CA THR A 120 69.27 -8.00 -21.04
C THR A 120 67.90 -8.35 -21.61
N VAL A 121 67.65 -7.88 -22.83
CA VAL A 121 66.47 -8.19 -23.62
C VAL A 121 66.98 -8.63 -24.99
N GLU A 122 66.65 -9.85 -25.39
CA GLU A 122 67.12 -10.50 -26.61
C GLU A 122 65.90 -11.00 -27.40
N THR A 123 65.78 -10.62 -28.66
CA THR A 123 64.78 -11.22 -29.55
C THR A 123 65.31 -12.56 -30.07
N LEU A 124 64.53 -13.61 -29.87
CA LEU A 124 64.79 -14.94 -30.41
C LEU A 124 63.88 -15.15 -31.62
N GLU A 125 64.49 -15.38 -32.78
CA GLU A 125 63.77 -15.73 -34.01
C GLU A 125 63.81 -17.26 -34.18
N ALA A 126 62.65 -17.89 -34.32
CA ALA A 126 62.52 -19.30 -34.62
C ALA A 126 62.52 -19.54 -36.13
N ALA A 127 62.90 -20.75 -36.55
CA ALA A 127 62.99 -21.13 -37.96
C ALA A 127 61.63 -21.12 -38.70
N ASP A 128 60.52 -21.11 -37.96
CA ASP A 128 59.15 -21.01 -38.48
C ASP A 128 58.65 -19.56 -38.65
N GLY A 129 59.50 -18.57 -38.36
CA GLY A 129 59.19 -17.14 -38.45
C GLY A 129 58.48 -16.56 -37.21
N SER A 130 58.33 -17.33 -36.14
CA SER A 130 57.86 -16.81 -34.85
C SER A 130 58.99 -16.13 -34.08
N SER A 131 58.70 -15.00 -33.44
CA SER A 131 59.64 -14.28 -32.57
C SER A 131 59.19 -14.34 -31.12
N ALA A 132 60.13 -14.62 -30.21
CA ALA A 132 59.92 -14.60 -28.77
C ALA A 132 60.91 -13.61 -28.13
N LEU A 133 60.49 -12.93 -27.07
CA LEU A 133 61.39 -12.05 -26.33
C LEU A 133 61.97 -12.81 -25.13
N LYS A 134 63.29 -12.95 -25.08
CA LYS A 134 64.02 -13.48 -23.94
C LYS A 134 64.49 -12.32 -23.07
N VAL A 135 64.07 -12.32 -21.82
CA VAL A 135 64.38 -11.29 -20.83
C VAL A 135 65.18 -11.92 -19.70
N VAL A 136 66.38 -11.40 -19.43
CA VAL A 136 67.19 -11.85 -18.29
C VAL A 136 67.02 -10.84 -17.15
N LEU A 137 66.62 -11.35 -16.00
CA LEU A 137 66.36 -10.60 -14.77
C LEU A 137 67.49 -10.79 -13.76
N GLU A 138 67.75 -9.75 -12.96
CA GLU A 138 68.68 -9.76 -11.83
C GLU A 138 68.07 -10.41 -10.60
N GLY A 139 68.73 -11.44 -10.07
CA GLY A 139 68.32 -12.14 -8.87
C GLY A 139 67.53 -13.41 -9.14
N LEU A 140 67.43 -14.22 -8.08
CA LEU A 140 66.59 -15.41 -8.03
C LEU A 140 65.19 -15.07 -7.53
N PRO A 141 64.13 -15.77 -7.98
CA PRO A 141 62.81 -15.60 -7.43
C PRO A 141 62.72 -16.29 -6.07
N SER A 142 61.71 -15.95 -5.27
CA SER A 142 61.50 -16.56 -3.95
C SER A 142 61.25 -18.07 -4.06
N ALA A 143 61.49 -18.81 -2.97
CA ALA A 143 61.30 -20.27 -2.96
C ALA A 143 59.90 -20.73 -3.43
N PRO A 144 58.78 -20.03 -3.08
CA PRO A 144 57.48 -20.33 -3.64
C PRO A 144 57.42 -20.23 -5.17
N PHE A 145 58.06 -19.22 -5.79
CA PHE A 145 58.13 -19.10 -7.25
C PHE A 145 59.04 -20.14 -7.88
N GLN A 146 60.20 -20.42 -7.28
CA GLN A 146 61.10 -21.48 -7.76
C GLN A 146 60.37 -22.83 -7.84
N ALA A 147 59.62 -23.18 -6.79
CA ALA A 147 58.83 -24.40 -6.77
C ALA A 147 57.73 -24.42 -7.85
N ARG A 148 57.13 -23.27 -8.17
CA ARG A 148 56.07 -23.14 -9.18
C ARG A 148 56.60 -23.31 -10.60
N SER A 149 57.77 -22.76 -10.93
CA SER A 149 58.46 -22.95 -12.21
C SER A 149 58.67 -24.43 -12.58
N LEU A 150 58.80 -25.29 -11.57
CA LEU A 150 59.01 -26.73 -11.71
C LEU A 150 57.72 -27.57 -11.63
N ALA A 151 56.56 -26.93 -11.43
CA ALA A 151 55.31 -27.64 -11.22
C ALA A 151 54.73 -28.20 -12.54
N PRO A 152 54.19 -29.43 -12.55
CA PRO A 152 53.65 -30.05 -13.77
C PRO A 152 52.44 -29.32 -14.36
N ASP A 153 51.78 -28.48 -13.58
CA ASP A 153 50.62 -27.64 -13.92
C ASP A 153 51.01 -26.17 -14.18
N TYR A 154 52.30 -25.85 -14.32
CA TYR A 154 52.82 -24.49 -14.53
C TYR A 154 52.08 -23.70 -15.63
N ALA A 155 51.71 -24.37 -16.73
CA ALA A 155 50.98 -23.76 -17.84
C ALA A 155 49.59 -23.19 -17.44
N LEU A 156 49.01 -23.65 -16.32
CA LEU A 156 47.70 -23.21 -15.83
C LEU A 156 47.77 -22.00 -14.89
N GLN A 157 48.97 -21.50 -14.56
CA GLN A 157 49.15 -20.40 -13.60
C GLN A 157 49.21 -19.01 -14.25
N HIS A 158 49.17 -18.95 -15.59
CA HIS A 158 49.20 -17.73 -16.41
C HIS A 158 50.20 -16.67 -15.91
N PRO A 159 51.51 -16.96 -15.93
CA PRO A 159 52.49 -16.01 -15.41
C PRO A 159 52.58 -14.76 -16.30
N LEU A 160 52.77 -13.62 -15.66
CA LEU A 160 52.77 -12.30 -16.27
C LEU A 160 54.00 -11.53 -15.81
N LEU A 161 54.54 -10.69 -16.68
CA LEU A 161 55.63 -9.76 -16.37
C LEU A 161 55.12 -8.33 -16.58
N ARG A 162 55.02 -7.54 -15.51
CA ARG A 162 54.54 -6.15 -15.56
C ARG A 162 55.71 -5.18 -15.44
N ARG A 163 55.77 -4.14 -16.27
CA ARG A 163 56.78 -3.07 -16.18
C ARG A 163 56.33 -1.96 -15.21
N TRP A 164 57.30 -1.42 -14.49
CA TRP A 164 57.17 -0.22 -13.65
C TRP A 164 58.26 0.80 -14.01
N ASP A 165 57.95 2.08 -13.85
CA ASP A 165 58.78 3.19 -14.38
C ASP A 165 59.65 3.87 -13.31
N HIS A 166 59.53 3.45 -12.05
CA HIS A 166 60.44 3.92 -11.01
C HIS A 166 61.88 3.40 -11.23
N SER A 167 62.83 4.11 -10.65
CA SER A 167 64.25 3.74 -10.73
C SER A 167 64.99 4.15 -9.47
N GLU A 168 66.29 3.87 -9.42
CA GLU A 168 67.18 4.32 -8.34
C GLU A 168 67.28 5.86 -8.25
N ALA A 169 66.85 6.59 -9.29
CA ALA A 169 66.75 8.05 -9.24
C ALA A 169 65.67 8.52 -8.23
N ASN A 170 64.67 7.67 -7.94
CA ASN A 170 63.66 7.94 -6.90
C ASN A 170 64.18 7.66 -5.47
N GLY A 171 65.43 7.22 -5.33
CA GLY A 171 66.11 6.91 -4.07
C GLY A 171 66.41 5.43 -3.89
N ALA A 172 66.99 5.09 -2.72
CA ALA A 172 67.34 3.72 -2.38
C ALA A 172 66.10 2.81 -2.36
N LEU A 173 66.12 1.77 -3.19
CA LEU A 173 65.04 0.80 -3.34
C LEU A 173 65.20 -0.34 -2.32
N LYS A 174 64.08 -0.81 -1.77
CA LYS A 174 63.98 -1.98 -0.91
C LYS A 174 63.17 -3.05 -1.64
N ASP A 175 63.77 -4.22 -1.86
CA ASP A 175 63.20 -5.30 -2.67
C ASP A 175 62.74 -4.83 -4.07
N GLY A 176 63.46 -3.85 -4.61
CA GLY A 176 63.20 -3.23 -5.91
C GLY A 176 62.08 -2.19 -5.92
N ALA A 177 61.43 -1.88 -4.79
CA ALA A 177 60.39 -0.83 -4.66
C ALA A 177 60.85 0.37 -3.80
N ILE A 178 60.16 1.50 -3.90
CA ILE A 178 60.49 2.73 -3.16
C ILE A 178 59.89 2.67 -1.75
N PRO A 179 60.68 2.74 -0.66
CA PRO A 179 60.13 2.77 0.69
C PRO A 179 59.37 4.08 0.97
N LEU A 180 58.28 4.02 1.73
CA LEU A 180 57.57 5.23 2.17
C LEU A 180 58.48 6.05 3.11
N LYS A 181 58.47 7.38 2.92
CA LYS A 181 59.19 8.33 3.79
C LYS A 181 58.31 9.53 4.08
N ALA A 182 58.59 10.21 5.18
CA ALA A 182 57.90 11.45 5.54
C ALA A 182 58.22 12.56 4.51
N GLY A 183 57.22 13.37 4.18
CA GLY A 183 57.35 14.46 3.22
C GLY A 183 56.94 14.07 1.78
N TRP A 184 57.15 15.00 0.85
CA TRP A 184 56.84 14.81 -0.57
C TRP A 184 57.94 13.99 -1.26
N LEU A 185 57.54 13.01 -2.06
CA LEU A 185 58.40 12.10 -2.79
C LEU A 185 58.26 12.36 -4.28
N GLU A 186 59.38 12.61 -4.97
CA GLU A 186 59.42 12.85 -6.41
C GLU A 186 59.23 11.53 -7.20
N LEU A 187 58.31 11.55 -8.16
CA LEU A 187 58.15 10.49 -9.16
C LEU A 187 59.04 10.81 -10.37
N GLU A 188 58.66 11.85 -11.14
CA GLU A 188 59.44 12.43 -12.23
C GLU A 188 58.78 13.74 -12.68
N GLU A 189 59.49 14.56 -13.47
CA GLU A 189 58.95 15.74 -14.16
C GLU A 189 58.14 16.71 -13.26
N GLY A 190 58.47 16.77 -11.96
CA GLY A 190 57.84 17.65 -10.98
C GLY A 190 56.65 17.03 -10.25
N VAL A 191 56.21 15.84 -10.65
CA VAL A 191 55.11 15.13 -10.00
C VAL A 191 55.61 14.53 -8.69
N GLN A 192 54.95 14.93 -7.59
CA GLN A 192 55.26 14.50 -6.25
C GLN A 192 54.05 13.88 -5.56
N VAL A 193 54.32 12.92 -4.69
CA VAL A 193 53.29 12.29 -3.85
C VAL A 193 53.65 12.34 -2.37
N ASN A 194 52.63 12.38 -1.52
CA ASN A 194 52.78 12.35 -0.08
C ASN A 194 51.79 11.35 0.54
N PHE A 195 52.32 10.36 1.26
CA PHE A 195 51.51 9.40 1.99
C PHE A 195 51.18 9.95 3.38
N ARG A 196 49.91 9.82 3.78
CA ARG A 196 49.47 10.26 5.12
C ARG A 196 50.16 9.42 6.19
N GLN A 197 50.75 10.06 7.20
CA GLN A 197 51.39 9.39 8.34
C GLN A 197 50.55 9.47 9.63
N GLN A 198 49.73 10.52 9.78
CA GLN A 198 48.88 10.71 10.96
C GLN A 198 47.78 9.65 11.05
N GLY A 199 47.47 9.21 12.27
CA GLY A 199 46.42 8.23 12.55
C GLY A 199 46.85 6.76 12.48
N ASN A 200 48.16 6.49 12.44
CA ASN A 200 48.74 5.14 12.34
C ASN A 200 48.15 4.31 11.18
N PRO A 201 48.25 4.80 9.93
CA PRO A 201 47.63 4.13 8.79
C PRO A 201 48.31 2.81 8.47
N VAL A 202 47.50 1.85 8.05
CA VAL A 202 47.94 0.57 7.50
C VAL A 202 47.73 0.61 6.00
N PHE A 203 48.79 0.35 5.23
CA PHE A 203 48.76 0.26 3.77
C PHE A 203 48.62 -1.20 3.36
N ARG A 204 47.82 -1.50 2.33
CA ARG A 204 47.71 -2.85 1.80
C ARG A 204 48.46 -2.94 0.47
N ALA A 205 49.15 -4.04 0.25
CA ALA A 205 49.74 -4.31 -1.06
C ALA A 205 48.62 -4.34 -2.11
N GLY A 206 48.87 -3.74 -3.27
CA GLY A 206 47.88 -3.55 -4.34
C GLY A 206 47.06 -2.27 -4.26
N ASP A 207 47.00 -1.58 -3.11
CA ASP A 207 46.34 -0.26 -3.01
C ASP A 207 46.99 0.71 -4.01
N TYR A 208 46.22 1.36 -4.87
CA TYR A 208 46.76 2.29 -5.87
C TYR A 208 45.99 3.61 -5.98
N TRP A 209 46.59 4.59 -6.66
CA TRP A 209 46.01 5.89 -6.97
C TRP A 209 46.31 6.27 -8.41
N LEU A 210 45.38 6.94 -9.08
CA LEU A 210 45.59 7.49 -10.43
C LEU A 210 45.78 8.99 -10.36
N ILE A 211 46.84 9.48 -10.99
CA ILE A 211 47.23 10.90 -10.96
C ILE A 211 47.34 11.38 -12.40
N PRO A 212 46.27 11.99 -12.96
CA PRO A 212 46.33 12.57 -14.29
C PRO A 212 47.19 13.84 -14.27
N ALA A 213 48.24 13.89 -15.08
CA ALA A 213 49.07 15.08 -15.29
C ALA A 213 48.72 15.72 -16.64
N ARG A 214 48.58 17.05 -16.66
CA ARG A 214 48.17 17.82 -17.85
C ARG A 214 49.25 18.81 -18.27
N VAL A 215 49.63 18.75 -19.54
CA VAL A 215 50.57 19.70 -20.14
C VAL A 215 49.97 21.11 -20.17
N GLU A 216 48.68 21.21 -20.48
CA GLU A 216 47.96 22.48 -20.61
C GLU A 216 47.95 23.30 -19.31
N THR A 217 47.75 22.65 -18.17
CA THR A 217 47.74 23.32 -16.87
C THR A 217 49.13 23.38 -16.23
N GLY A 218 50.08 22.58 -16.72
CA GLY A 218 51.38 22.40 -16.07
C GLY A 218 51.24 21.84 -14.65
N ASP A 219 50.20 21.06 -14.38
CA ASP A 219 49.85 20.56 -13.04
C ASP A 219 49.17 19.16 -13.10
N VAL A 220 48.94 18.57 -11.94
CA VAL A 220 48.14 17.35 -11.77
C VAL A 220 46.70 17.68 -11.43
N ASP A 221 45.77 16.91 -12.01
CA ASP A 221 44.34 16.95 -11.70
C ASP A 221 44.11 16.28 -10.33
N TRP A 222 44.32 17.03 -9.24
CA TRP A 222 44.20 16.51 -7.87
C TRP A 222 43.31 17.40 -6.98
N PRO A 223 42.45 16.83 -6.11
CA PRO A 223 41.61 17.63 -5.22
C PRO A 223 42.42 18.50 -4.26
N ARG A 224 42.05 19.78 -4.14
CA ARG A 224 42.67 20.77 -3.24
C ARG A 224 41.63 21.39 -2.30
N SER A 225 42.05 21.78 -1.09
CA SER A 225 41.19 22.46 -0.12
C SER A 225 41.98 23.49 0.70
N GLY A 226 41.26 24.44 1.32
CA GLY A 226 41.84 25.48 2.17
C GLY A 226 42.30 26.73 1.41
N THR A 227 42.91 27.67 2.14
CA THR A 227 43.46 28.92 1.59
C THR A 227 44.84 29.19 2.22
N PRO A 228 45.96 29.06 1.48
CA PRO A 228 46.04 28.68 0.06
C PRO A 228 45.58 27.23 -0.19
N ALA A 229 45.19 26.94 -1.43
CA ALA A 229 44.66 25.62 -1.82
C ALA A 229 45.77 24.55 -1.73
N LEU A 230 45.63 23.61 -0.78
CA LEU A 230 46.58 22.52 -0.57
C LEU A 230 46.01 21.18 -1.07
N PRO A 231 46.84 20.30 -1.65
CA PRO A 231 46.43 18.94 -2.03
C PRO A 231 45.83 18.15 -0.87
N VAL A 232 44.71 17.47 -1.10
CA VAL A 232 44.01 16.66 -0.10
C VAL A 232 44.39 15.20 -0.23
N HIS A 233 44.65 14.52 0.88
CA HIS A 233 44.87 13.06 0.88
C HIS A 233 43.60 12.30 0.49
N GLN A 234 43.67 11.49 -0.57
CA GLN A 234 42.61 10.62 -1.07
C GLN A 234 42.81 9.17 -0.60
N GLU A 235 41.71 8.43 -0.48
CA GLU A 235 41.74 6.96 -0.30
C GLU A 235 42.24 6.26 -1.57
N ALA A 236 42.68 5.00 -1.44
CA ALA A 236 43.12 4.23 -2.58
C ALA A 236 41.95 3.98 -3.55
N GLU A 237 42.24 4.07 -4.84
CA GLU A 237 41.33 3.69 -5.90
C GLU A 237 41.38 2.17 -6.10
N GLY A 238 40.26 1.58 -6.54
CA GLY A 238 40.15 0.16 -6.82
C GLY A 238 38.94 -0.50 -6.15
N VAL A 239 38.82 -1.81 -6.33
CA VAL A 239 37.73 -2.60 -5.74
C VAL A 239 38.03 -2.80 -4.25
N PRO A 240 37.17 -2.31 -3.33
CA PRO A 240 37.36 -2.58 -1.91
C PRO A 240 37.12 -4.07 -1.63
N HIS A 241 38.19 -4.82 -1.39
CA HIS A 241 38.10 -6.22 -1.01
C HIS A 241 37.55 -6.35 0.42
N ARG A 242 36.45 -7.11 0.58
CA ARG A 242 35.87 -7.47 1.88
C ARG A 242 35.90 -8.98 2.02
N TYR A 243 36.45 -9.47 3.13
CA TYR A 243 36.52 -10.88 3.44
C TYR A 243 35.36 -11.26 4.35
N ALA A 244 34.71 -12.39 4.07
CA ALA A 244 33.67 -12.97 4.91
C ALA A 244 34.11 -14.37 5.33
N PRO A 245 34.00 -14.75 6.62
CA PRO A 245 34.30 -16.10 7.06
C PRO A 245 33.33 -17.06 6.36
N LEU A 246 33.86 -18.05 5.63
CA LEU A 246 33.05 -19.05 4.94
C LEU A 246 32.77 -20.27 5.82
N GLY A 247 33.73 -20.64 6.66
CA GLY A 247 33.52 -21.68 7.65
C GLY A 247 34.71 -21.99 8.54
N LEU A 248 34.44 -22.68 9.64
CA LEU A 248 35.43 -23.14 10.62
C LEU A 248 35.81 -24.58 10.31
N LEU A 249 37.10 -24.80 10.03
CA LEU A 249 37.64 -26.12 9.74
C LEU A 249 38.47 -26.63 10.93
N ARG A 250 38.32 -27.91 11.26
CA ARG A 250 39.15 -28.66 12.20
C ARG A 250 40.12 -29.54 11.43
N ARG A 251 41.42 -29.39 11.70
CA ARG A 251 42.46 -30.28 11.19
C ARG A 251 42.76 -31.39 12.19
N GLN A 252 42.60 -32.65 11.80
CA GLN A 252 43.01 -33.83 12.57
C GLN A 252 43.66 -34.86 11.65
N GLY A 253 44.82 -35.40 12.04
CA GLY A 253 45.55 -36.41 11.26
C GLY A 253 45.94 -35.97 9.85
N GLY A 254 46.15 -34.66 9.63
CA GLY A 254 46.45 -34.10 8.30
C GLY A 254 45.22 -33.74 7.46
N ASN A 255 44.03 -34.26 7.80
CA ASN A 255 42.78 -34.00 7.09
C ASN A 255 42.01 -32.82 7.69
N TRP A 256 41.36 -32.05 6.82
CA TRP A 256 40.43 -30.98 7.20
C TRP A 256 38.99 -31.49 7.22
N SER A 257 38.24 -31.12 8.25
CA SER A 257 36.82 -31.41 8.41
C SER A 257 36.10 -30.16 8.91
N LEU A 258 34.79 -30.04 8.68
CA LEU A 258 34.00 -28.96 9.28
C LEU A 258 33.97 -29.12 10.80
N ALA A 259 34.12 -28.01 11.53
CA ALA A 259 34.11 -27.98 12.99
C ALA A 259 32.68 -28.09 13.59
N GLY A 260 31.87 -29.03 13.10
CA GLY A 260 30.48 -29.28 13.55
C GLY A 260 29.41 -28.41 12.87
N ASP A 261 28.18 -28.39 13.40
CA ASP A 261 27.01 -27.74 12.79
C ASP A 261 27.09 -26.20 12.76
N ALA A 262 27.92 -25.59 13.62
CA ALA A 262 28.21 -24.16 13.63
C ALA A 262 29.40 -23.77 12.72
N ALA A 263 29.88 -24.70 11.90
CA ALA A 263 31.06 -24.49 11.06
C ALA A 263 30.77 -23.72 9.76
N ASP A 264 29.52 -23.55 9.33
CA ASP A 264 29.19 -22.72 8.18
C ASP A 264 28.99 -21.26 8.62
N CYS A 265 29.96 -20.41 8.25
CA CYS A 265 29.98 -19.00 8.64
C CYS A 265 29.32 -18.09 7.59
N ARG A 266 28.80 -18.65 6.50
CA ARG A 266 28.16 -17.86 5.44
C ARG A 266 26.84 -17.26 5.91
N SER A 267 26.67 -15.96 5.71
CA SER A 267 25.36 -15.30 5.74
C SER A 267 24.64 -15.55 4.41
N LEU A 268 23.98 -16.70 4.30
CA LEU A 268 23.23 -17.07 3.09
C LEU A 268 21.97 -16.21 2.98
N PHE A 269 21.91 -15.34 1.98
CA PHE A 269 20.65 -14.70 1.54
C PHE A 269 19.95 -15.65 0.56
N PRO A 270 18.67 -16.01 0.77
CA PRO A 270 17.96 -16.88 -0.16
C PRO A 270 17.82 -16.19 -1.54
N PRO A 271 17.93 -16.92 -2.66
CA PRO A 271 17.65 -16.35 -3.97
C PRO A 271 16.24 -15.73 -4.00
N LEU A 272 16.01 -14.70 -4.81
CA LEU A 272 14.70 -14.03 -4.90
C LEU A 272 13.55 -15.02 -5.18
N SER A 273 13.84 -16.08 -5.92
CA SER A 273 12.96 -17.23 -6.18
C SER A 273 12.77 -18.19 -5.00
N ARG A 274 13.21 -17.82 -3.79
CA ARG A 274 12.96 -18.52 -2.51
C ARG A 274 12.55 -17.52 -1.41
N LEU A 275 12.16 -16.29 -1.77
CA LEU A 275 11.52 -15.39 -0.84
C LEU A 275 10.13 -15.94 -0.52
N LEU A 276 10.08 -16.71 0.56
CA LEU A 276 8.85 -17.20 1.14
C LEU A 276 8.08 -16.01 1.69
N GLN A 277 6.81 -15.90 1.30
CA GLN A 277 5.87 -14.96 1.87
C GLN A 277 4.84 -15.70 2.71
N LEU A 278 4.52 -15.09 3.86
CA LEU A 278 3.47 -15.51 4.75
C LEU A 278 2.19 -14.75 4.39
N TYR A 279 1.14 -15.48 4.02
CA TYR A 279 -0.16 -14.92 3.66
C TYR A 279 -1.21 -15.28 4.70
N TYR A 280 -2.09 -14.31 4.99
CA TYR A 280 -3.27 -14.54 5.81
C TYR A 280 -4.27 -15.41 5.04
N VAL A 281 -4.88 -16.38 5.72
CA VAL A 281 -5.90 -17.25 5.11
C VAL A 281 -7.22 -17.17 5.85
N GLY A 282 -7.21 -17.18 7.19
CA GLY A 282 -8.45 -17.11 7.96
C GLY A 282 -8.30 -17.44 9.44
N GLY A 283 -9.37 -17.23 10.20
CA GLY A 283 -9.45 -17.53 11.63
C GLY A 283 -9.34 -16.32 12.57
N ASP A 284 -9.17 -15.10 12.03
CA ASP A 284 -9.23 -13.84 12.80
C ASP A 284 -10.69 -13.41 13.09
N GLY A 285 -10.88 -12.56 14.10
CA GLY A 285 -12.15 -11.89 14.40
C GLY A 285 -13.24 -12.81 14.95
N GLN A 286 -12.86 -13.98 15.47
CA GLN A 286 -13.78 -14.95 16.06
C GLN A 286 -14.04 -14.64 17.53
N GLU A 287 -15.15 -15.14 18.06
CA GLU A 287 -15.46 -15.05 19.48
C GLU A 287 -15.58 -16.44 20.11
N ALA A 288 -15.20 -16.55 21.39
CA ALA A 288 -15.48 -17.72 22.21
C ALA A 288 -15.56 -17.35 23.70
N ILE A 289 -16.22 -18.21 24.49
CA ILE A 289 -16.25 -18.10 25.95
C ILE A 289 -14.82 -18.25 26.49
N PRO A 290 -14.42 -17.52 27.55
CA PRO A 290 -13.11 -17.70 28.19
C PRO A 290 -12.78 -19.17 28.48
N GLY A 291 -11.58 -19.61 28.07
CA GLY A 291 -11.13 -21.00 28.25
C GLY A 291 -11.67 -22.00 27.22
N GLN A 292 -12.47 -21.58 26.23
CA GLN A 292 -12.91 -22.43 25.13
C GLN A 292 -12.09 -22.21 23.85
N PRO A 293 -11.96 -23.24 22.99
CA PRO A 293 -11.33 -23.11 21.69
C PRO A 293 -12.20 -22.29 20.73
N LEU A 294 -11.55 -21.53 19.85
CA LEU A 294 -12.22 -20.89 18.73
C LEU A 294 -12.88 -21.92 17.80
N PRO A 295 -14.05 -21.61 17.21
CA PRO A 295 -14.75 -22.54 16.31
C PRO A 295 -13.94 -22.94 15.08
N SER A 296 -13.13 -22.04 14.54
CA SER A 296 -12.23 -22.28 13.42
C SER A 296 -10.76 -22.07 13.82
N PRO A 297 -9.82 -22.87 13.27
CA PRO A 297 -8.40 -22.69 13.55
C PRO A 297 -7.85 -21.43 12.87
N LEU A 298 -6.77 -20.90 13.43
CA LEU A 298 -5.97 -19.85 12.79
C LEU A 298 -5.21 -20.47 11.62
N ARG A 299 -5.25 -19.83 10.46
CA ARG A 299 -4.66 -20.34 9.22
C ARG A 299 -3.81 -19.28 8.53
N VAL A 300 -2.61 -19.69 8.13
CA VAL A 300 -1.71 -18.94 7.25
C VAL A 300 -1.21 -19.84 6.14
N ARG A 301 -0.79 -19.23 5.02
CA ARG A 301 -0.17 -19.93 3.89
C ARG A 301 1.24 -19.43 3.68
N VAL A 302 2.19 -20.33 3.46
CA VAL A 302 3.54 -20.00 2.99
C VAL A 302 3.62 -20.33 1.51
N ALA A 303 3.96 -19.35 0.71
CA ALA A 303 4.14 -19.52 -0.72
C ALA A 303 5.31 -18.70 -1.26
N ASN A 304 5.75 -19.07 -2.45
CA ASN A 304 6.76 -18.39 -3.22
C ASN A 304 6.09 -17.92 -4.52
N GLY A 305 5.66 -16.65 -4.54
CA GLY A 305 4.71 -16.18 -5.55
C GLY A 305 3.40 -16.99 -5.49
N ALA A 306 2.99 -17.55 -6.62
CA ALA A 306 1.79 -18.38 -6.70
C ALA A 306 1.99 -19.82 -6.16
N VAL A 307 3.23 -20.29 -6.04
CA VAL A 307 3.52 -21.71 -5.73
C VAL A 307 3.53 -21.95 -4.22
N ALA A 308 2.68 -22.87 -3.77
CA ALA A 308 2.64 -23.33 -2.39
C ALA A 308 3.96 -24.00 -1.97
N VAL A 309 4.39 -23.76 -0.73
CA VAL A 309 5.62 -24.35 -0.18
C VAL A 309 5.28 -25.24 1.00
N ALA A 310 5.46 -26.55 0.82
CA ALA A 310 5.32 -27.55 1.87
C ALA A 310 6.57 -27.62 2.77
N GLY A 311 6.38 -27.94 4.06
CA GLY A 311 7.46 -28.12 5.03
C GLY A 311 8.09 -26.82 5.56
N ALA A 312 7.51 -25.65 5.28
CA ALA A 312 7.94 -24.39 5.88
C ALA A 312 7.50 -24.32 7.36
N ARG A 313 8.32 -23.70 8.21
CA ARG A 313 8.09 -23.63 9.66
C ARG A 313 7.39 -22.33 10.03
N VAL A 314 6.17 -22.42 10.57
CA VAL A 314 5.41 -21.28 11.10
C VAL A 314 5.26 -21.42 12.60
N ARG A 315 5.67 -20.39 13.35
CA ARG A 315 5.46 -20.31 14.80
C ARG A 315 4.22 -19.50 15.11
N PHE A 316 3.32 -20.05 15.90
CA PHE A 316 2.23 -19.30 16.50
C PHE A 316 2.57 -19.02 17.96
N SER A 317 2.42 -17.77 18.39
CA SER A 317 2.70 -17.33 19.76
C SER A 317 1.54 -16.49 20.28
N VAL A 318 1.06 -16.79 21.48
CA VAL A 318 0.12 -15.90 22.18
C VAL A 318 0.90 -14.66 22.62
N VAL A 319 0.46 -13.48 22.17
CA VAL A 319 1.10 -12.18 22.48
C VAL A 319 0.19 -11.27 23.31
N GLY A 320 -1.07 -11.65 23.53
CA GLY A 320 -2.00 -10.93 24.38
C GLY A 320 -3.18 -11.81 24.82
N GLY A 321 -3.78 -11.49 25.97
CA GLY A 321 -5.01 -12.13 26.47
C GLY A 321 -4.84 -13.50 27.15
N GLY A 322 -3.69 -14.15 26.95
CA GLY A 322 -3.40 -15.48 27.50
C GLY A 322 -4.01 -16.62 26.68
N GLY A 323 -4.26 -17.75 27.33
CA GLY A 323 -4.80 -18.95 26.69
C GLY A 323 -3.72 -19.90 26.17
N SER A 324 -4.12 -20.85 25.32
CA SER A 324 -3.23 -21.90 24.81
C SER A 324 -3.46 -22.19 23.34
N LEU A 325 -2.37 -22.50 22.64
CA LEU A 325 -2.39 -22.95 21.25
C LEU A 325 -2.34 -24.48 21.21
N GLY A 326 -2.98 -25.09 20.22
CA GLY A 326 -2.94 -26.54 19.99
C GLY A 326 -1.58 -27.08 19.55
N VAL A 327 -0.56 -26.21 19.47
CA VAL A 327 0.78 -26.51 19.00
C VAL A 327 1.82 -25.88 19.93
N THR A 328 2.92 -26.58 20.16
CA THR A 328 4.07 -26.07 20.91
C THR A 328 5.25 -25.92 19.96
N GLY A 329 5.80 -24.71 19.84
CA GLY A 329 6.89 -24.43 18.89
C GLY A 329 6.38 -24.00 17.52
N TYR A 330 6.60 -24.81 16.47
CA TYR A 330 6.22 -24.48 15.10
C TYR A 330 5.41 -25.59 14.43
N VAL A 331 4.62 -25.21 13.43
CA VAL A 331 3.87 -26.09 12.55
C VAL A 331 4.54 -26.12 11.18
N LEU A 332 4.55 -27.29 10.54
CA LEU A 332 5.00 -27.43 9.16
C LEU A 332 3.84 -27.21 8.20
N THR A 333 4.07 -26.47 7.12
CA THR A 333 3.07 -26.31 6.07
C THR A 333 2.83 -27.61 5.30
N ASP A 334 1.58 -27.85 4.89
CA ASP A 334 1.19 -29.01 4.08
C ASP A 334 1.51 -28.84 2.57
N ALA A 335 1.03 -29.77 1.73
CA ALA A 335 1.23 -29.71 0.27
C ALA A 335 0.66 -28.44 -0.39
N ASN A 336 -0.33 -27.80 0.22
CA ASN A 336 -0.94 -26.55 -0.24
C ASN A 336 -0.27 -25.31 0.39
N GLY A 337 0.79 -25.52 1.17
CA GLY A 337 1.51 -24.47 1.86
C GLY A 337 0.79 -23.95 3.10
N LEU A 338 -0.24 -24.66 3.60
CA LEU A 338 -1.05 -24.20 4.73
C LEU A 338 -0.45 -24.67 6.06
N ALA A 339 -0.36 -23.75 7.03
CA ALA A 339 -0.09 -24.04 8.43
C ALA A 339 -1.28 -23.55 9.27
N GLN A 340 -1.71 -24.36 10.23
CA GLN A 340 -2.86 -24.04 11.07
C GLN A 340 -2.68 -24.49 12.52
N THR A 341 -3.36 -23.80 13.43
CA THR A 341 -3.42 -24.18 14.84
C THR A 341 -4.77 -23.82 15.45
N THR A 342 -5.22 -24.59 16.42
CA THR A 342 -6.37 -24.23 17.26
C THR A 342 -5.93 -23.26 18.34
N TRP A 343 -6.80 -22.32 18.70
CA TRP A 343 -6.54 -21.35 19.75
C TRP A 343 -7.64 -21.39 20.80
N THR A 344 -7.27 -21.67 22.05
CA THR A 344 -8.14 -21.58 23.22
C THR A 344 -7.92 -20.24 23.89
N LEU A 345 -8.98 -19.45 24.02
CA LEU A 345 -8.90 -18.08 24.52
C LEU A 345 -8.57 -18.05 26.01
N GLY A 346 -7.83 -17.01 26.42
CA GLY A 346 -7.52 -16.77 27.83
C GLY A 346 -8.71 -16.22 28.62
N ALA A 347 -8.49 -15.93 29.90
CA ALA A 347 -9.57 -15.54 30.81
C ALA A 347 -9.98 -14.06 30.69
N SER A 348 -9.09 -13.18 30.22
CA SER A 348 -9.30 -11.73 30.23
C SER A 348 -8.34 -10.97 29.31
N GLY A 349 -8.65 -9.72 28.98
CA GLY A 349 -7.80 -8.83 28.18
C GLY A 349 -7.91 -9.05 26.67
N VAL A 350 -7.25 -8.20 25.88
CA VAL A 350 -7.27 -8.27 24.41
C VAL A 350 -6.57 -9.54 23.95
N GLN A 351 -7.30 -10.45 23.30
CA GLN A 351 -6.78 -11.72 22.84
C GLN A 351 -5.99 -11.50 21.55
N ARG A 352 -4.72 -11.89 21.53
CA ARG A 352 -3.87 -11.78 20.33
C ARG A 352 -2.92 -12.96 20.17
N VAL A 353 -2.86 -13.49 18.96
CA VAL A 353 -1.87 -14.48 18.53
C VAL A 353 -1.11 -13.96 17.33
N ARG A 354 0.21 -14.16 17.35
CA ARG A 354 1.09 -13.84 16.22
C ARG A 354 1.54 -15.12 15.53
N ALA A 355 1.43 -15.16 14.20
CA ALA A 355 2.09 -16.13 13.35
C ALA A 355 3.36 -15.54 12.75
N GLU A 356 4.48 -16.24 12.85
CA GLU A 356 5.78 -15.83 12.31
C GLU A 356 6.35 -16.94 11.42
N LEU A 357 6.85 -16.56 10.25
CA LEU A 357 7.65 -17.46 9.43
C LEU A 357 9.07 -17.59 10.00
N LEU A 358 9.59 -18.81 10.12
CA LEU A 358 10.93 -19.08 10.64
C LEU A 358 11.92 -19.46 9.55
N ASP A 359 13.17 -19.03 9.73
CA ASP A 359 14.32 -19.50 8.96
C ASP A 359 14.74 -20.94 9.36
N PRO A 360 15.66 -21.60 8.62
CA PRO A 360 16.14 -22.94 8.97
C PRO A 360 16.81 -23.04 10.35
N LYS A 361 17.37 -21.93 10.86
CA LYS A 361 18.00 -21.83 12.19
C LYS A 361 16.98 -21.58 13.31
N GLY A 362 15.70 -21.37 12.96
CA GLY A 362 14.60 -21.15 13.89
C GLY A 362 14.38 -19.68 14.29
N ASN A 363 15.02 -18.73 13.62
CA ASN A 363 14.80 -17.30 13.86
C ASN A 363 13.62 -16.77 13.04
N PRO A 364 12.83 -15.80 13.55
CA PRO A 364 11.80 -15.14 12.76
C PRO A 364 12.39 -14.42 11.54
N VAL A 365 11.74 -14.59 10.39
CA VAL A 365 12.08 -13.83 9.18
C VAL A 365 11.52 -12.41 9.33
N PRO A 366 12.34 -11.35 9.16
CA PRO A 366 11.87 -9.97 9.31
C PRO A 366 10.66 -9.65 8.43
N ASN A 367 9.67 -8.94 8.99
CA ASN A 367 8.43 -8.51 8.33
C ASN A 367 7.57 -9.64 7.74
N GLN A 368 7.77 -10.90 8.14
CA GLN A 368 6.93 -12.04 7.76
C GLN A 368 6.11 -12.52 8.96
N LEU A 369 5.20 -11.64 9.41
CA LEU A 369 4.33 -11.87 10.56
C LEU A 369 2.89 -11.48 10.26
N ILE A 370 1.96 -12.15 10.94
CA ILE A 370 0.52 -11.90 10.87
C ILE A 370 -0.03 -11.94 12.30
N ASP A 371 -0.74 -10.91 12.70
CA ASP A 371 -1.42 -10.85 13.99
C ASP A 371 -2.91 -11.20 13.80
N PHE A 372 -3.41 -12.06 14.68
CA PHE A 372 -4.81 -12.48 14.78
C PHE A 372 -5.40 -11.91 16.07
N GLY A 373 -6.61 -11.40 15.99
CA GLY A 373 -7.46 -11.01 17.12
C GLY A 373 -8.61 -12.01 17.34
N ALA A 374 -9.12 -12.00 18.56
CA ALA A 374 -10.37 -12.66 18.91
C ALA A 374 -11.01 -11.92 20.09
N ASP A 375 -12.32 -12.07 20.24
CA ASP A 375 -13.06 -11.45 21.34
C ASP A 375 -13.57 -12.51 22.33
N LEU A 376 -13.60 -12.12 23.61
CA LEU A 376 -14.17 -12.96 24.65
C LEU A 376 -15.68 -12.77 24.71
N SER A 377 -16.43 -13.86 24.53
CA SER A 377 -17.87 -13.88 24.80
C SER A 377 -18.09 -13.97 26.32
N VAL A 378 -18.02 -12.82 27.00
CA VAL A 378 -18.29 -12.67 28.44
C VAL A 378 -19.62 -11.95 28.67
N ALA A 379 -20.43 -12.46 29.60
CA ALA A 379 -21.76 -11.91 29.90
C ALA A 379 -21.72 -10.45 30.37
N SER A 380 -20.59 -9.96 30.90
CA SER A 380 -20.36 -8.55 31.24
C SER A 380 -20.17 -7.64 30.02
N ASN A 381 -19.89 -8.20 28.84
CA ASN A 381 -19.68 -7.44 27.60
C ASN A 381 -20.79 -7.71 26.58
N VAL A 382 -21.62 -8.73 26.82
CA VAL A 382 -22.85 -8.94 26.07
C VAL A 382 -23.87 -7.95 26.59
N ALA A 383 -24.16 -6.95 25.77
CA ALA A 383 -25.18 -5.95 26.07
C ALA A 383 -26.50 -6.67 26.36
N TYR A 384 -27.06 -6.38 27.52
CA TYR A 384 -28.40 -6.80 27.86
C TYR A 384 -29.29 -5.57 27.71
N THR A 385 -30.23 -5.66 26.79
CA THR A 385 -31.27 -4.64 26.66
C THR A 385 -32.41 -5.04 27.58
N PRO A 386 -32.66 -4.32 28.68
CA PRO A 386 -33.67 -4.71 29.65
C PRO A 386 -35.06 -4.64 29.04
N GLY A 387 -35.72 -5.79 28.91
CA GLY A 387 -37.13 -5.85 28.49
C GLY A 387 -38.11 -5.55 29.62
N CYS A 388 -37.62 -5.42 30.85
CA CYS A 388 -38.45 -5.15 32.02
C CYS A 388 -37.79 -4.12 32.95
N ALA A 389 -38.62 -3.38 33.66
CA ALA A 389 -38.18 -2.31 34.54
C ALA A 389 -37.29 -2.78 35.69
N ASP A 390 -37.45 -4.06 36.04
CA ASP A 390 -36.74 -4.71 37.14
C ASP A 390 -35.23 -4.78 36.91
N LEU A 391 -34.83 -4.73 35.64
CA LEU A 391 -33.47 -4.87 35.17
C LEU A 391 -32.97 -3.64 34.40
N GLN A 392 -33.66 -2.50 34.42
CA GLN A 392 -33.28 -1.27 33.69
C GLN A 392 -31.84 -0.82 33.97
N ASN A 393 -31.36 -1.08 35.18
CA ASN A 393 -30.01 -0.71 35.60
C ASN A 393 -28.95 -1.75 35.18
N ALA A 394 -29.37 -2.89 34.63
CA ALA A 394 -28.47 -3.84 33.98
C ALA A 394 -28.17 -3.38 32.57
N ARG A 395 -26.90 -3.23 32.26
CA ARG A 395 -26.40 -2.93 30.91
C ARG A 395 -25.82 -4.17 30.24
N THR A 396 -25.59 -5.22 31.02
CA THR A 396 -24.93 -6.44 30.58
C THR A 396 -25.72 -7.64 31.05
N VAL A 397 -25.62 -8.76 30.33
CA VAL A 397 -26.36 -9.99 30.69
C VAL A 397 -25.98 -10.45 32.10
N GLN A 398 -24.74 -10.22 32.51
CA GLN A 398 -24.27 -10.47 33.87
C GLN A 398 -25.02 -9.59 34.89
N GLU A 399 -25.04 -8.27 34.69
CA GLU A 399 -25.73 -7.34 35.59
C GLU A 399 -27.24 -7.62 35.67
N ALA A 400 -27.83 -8.12 34.58
CA ALA A 400 -29.24 -8.48 34.50
C ALA A 400 -29.57 -9.68 35.38
N LEU A 401 -28.74 -10.72 35.32
CA LEU A 401 -28.88 -11.88 36.18
C LEU A 401 -28.64 -11.51 37.65
N ASP A 402 -27.63 -10.66 37.92
CA ASP A 402 -27.30 -10.21 39.26
C ASP A 402 -28.43 -9.36 39.88
N LEU A 403 -29.09 -8.51 39.09
CA LEU A 403 -30.25 -7.70 39.50
C LEU A 403 -31.54 -8.53 39.64
N LEU A 404 -31.76 -9.55 38.79
CA LEU A 404 -32.89 -10.48 38.91
C LEU A 404 -32.76 -11.34 40.16
N CYS A 405 -31.55 -11.79 40.49
CA CYS A 405 -31.25 -12.50 41.74
C CYS A 405 -31.51 -11.65 42.99
N GLN A 406 -31.69 -10.33 42.84
CA GLN A 406 -31.90 -9.38 43.94
C GLN A 406 -33.35 -8.87 44.05
N ARG A 407 -34.29 -9.22 43.15
CA ARG A 407 -35.59 -8.55 43.07
C ARG A 407 -36.86 -9.42 43.24
N PRO A 408 -37.88 -8.89 43.95
CA PRO A 408 -39.31 -9.14 43.73
C PRO A 408 -39.94 -8.05 42.79
N SER A 409 -40.92 -8.43 41.96
CA SER A 409 -41.43 -7.88 40.67
C SER A 409 -41.99 -6.40 40.55
N GLY A 410 -41.73 -5.67 39.42
CA GLY A 410 -42.64 -4.74 38.65
C GLY A 410 -42.29 -3.23 38.35
N GLY A 411 -42.45 -2.74 37.07
CA GLY A 411 -42.93 -1.38 36.60
C GLY A 411 -41.96 -0.30 35.99
N GLY A 412 -42.15 0.22 34.73
CA GLY A 412 -41.16 1.08 33.99
C GLY A 412 -41.67 2.36 33.26
N CYS A 413 -40.76 3.33 33.06
CA CYS A 413 -40.94 4.79 32.83
C CYS A 413 -41.23 5.30 31.39
N GLU A 414 -41.91 4.55 30.52
CA GLU A 414 -42.17 4.98 29.13
C GLU A 414 -43.64 5.28 28.88
N VAL A 415 -43.91 6.34 28.11
CA VAL A 415 -45.26 6.70 27.66
C VAL A 415 -45.63 5.88 26.44
N THR A 416 -46.76 5.19 26.49
CA THR A 416 -47.24 4.35 25.38
C THR A 416 -48.15 5.11 24.41
N VAL A 417 -47.94 4.93 23.10
CA VAL A 417 -48.69 5.60 22.03
C VAL A 417 -49.19 4.57 21.02
N GLY A 418 -50.48 4.60 20.70
CA GLY A 418 -51.13 3.68 19.75
C GLY A 418 -52.43 3.08 20.29
N GLU A 419 -52.98 2.11 19.57
CA GLU A 419 -54.19 1.40 20.02
C GLU A 419 -53.95 0.73 21.39
N GLY A 420 -54.73 1.12 22.39
CA GLY A 420 -54.58 0.62 23.77
C GLY A 420 -53.45 1.25 24.59
N GLY A 421 -52.72 2.24 24.05
CA GLY A 421 -51.73 3.03 24.77
C GLY A 421 -52.32 4.20 25.58
N GLU A 422 -51.47 4.90 26.32
CA GLU A 422 -51.83 6.11 27.09
C GLU A 422 -52.29 7.27 26.20
N PHE A 423 -51.73 7.38 24.99
CA PHE A 423 -52.12 8.37 23.99
C PHE A 423 -52.51 7.68 22.68
N ALA A 424 -53.51 8.24 21.99
CA ALA A 424 -53.99 7.70 20.72
C ALA A 424 -53.02 7.98 19.56
N THR A 425 -52.36 9.14 19.55
CA THR A 425 -51.44 9.54 18.47
C THR A 425 -50.16 10.16 19.01
N LEU A 426 -49.11 10.13 18.19
CA LEU A 426 -47.79 10.68 18.52
C LEU A 426 -47.85 12.20 18.71
N GLU A 427 -48.63 12.90 17.89
CA GLU A 427 -48.79 14.35 17.96
C GLU A 427 -49.47 14.77 19.26
N GLN A 428 -50.50 14.02 19.69
CA GLN A 428 -51.17 14.28 20.96
C GLN A 428 -50.20 14.08 22.13
N ALA A 429 -49.45 12.97 22.14
CA ALA A 429 -48.49 12.67 23.19
C ALA A 429 -47.43 13.77 23.32
N LEU A 430 -46.79 14.15 22.21
CA LEU A 430 -45.76 15.19 22.21
C LEU A 430 -46.30 16.55 22.66
N LYS A 431 -47.47 16.94 22.16
CA LYS A 431 -48.10 18.21 22.55
C LYS A 431 -48.36 18.27 24.05
N GLU A 432 -49.01 17.25 24.62
CA GLU A 432 -49.36 17.25 26.04
C GLU A 432 -48.14 17.15 26.96
N LEU A 433 -47.12 16.35 26.61
CA LEU A 433 -45.90 16.23 27.41
C LEU A 433 -45.09 17.53 27.40
N LEU A 434 -45.03 18.22 26.27
CA LEU A 434 -44.39 19.54 26.16
C LEU A 434 -45.15 20.63 26.95
N GLU A 435 -46.49 20.63 26.89
CA GLU A 435 -47.33 21.54 27.69
C GLU A 435 -47.18 21.30 29.21
N ARG A 436 -46.87 20.06 29.63
CA ARG A 436 -46.52 19.72 31.03
C ARG A 436 -45.12 20.16 31.44
N GLY A 437 -44.31 20.67 30.50
CA GLY A 437 -42.95 21.14 30.74
C GLY A 437 -41.91 20.02 30.77
N GLU A 438 -42.24 18.82 30.30
CA GLU A 438 -41.29 17.71 30.21
C GLU A 438 -40.26 17.99 29.11
N ARG A 439 -38.99 17.69 29.40
CA ARG A 439 -37.85 17.96 28.50
C ARG A 439 -37.06 16.70 28.12
N ASP A 440 -37.28 15.59 28.82
CA ASP A 440 -36.68 14.28 28.56
C ASP A 440 -37.82 13.28 28.29
N ILE A 441 -38.20 13.14 27.02
CA ILE A 441 -39.41 12.43 26.62
C ILE A 441 -39.06 11.07 26.02
N CYS A 442 -39.61 9.99 26.59
CA CYS A 442 -39.47 8.62 26.08
C CYS A 442 -40.84 8.06 25.67
N ILE A 443 -41.00 7.78 24.38
CA ILE A 443 -42.23 7.27 23.77
C ILE A 443 -42.00 5.84 23.25
N CYS A 444 -42.90 4.93 23.64
CA CYS A 444 -43.01 3.59 23.08
C CYS A 444 -44.24 3.52 22.17
N LEU A 445 -44.00 3.46 20.86
CA LEU A 445 -45.03 3.19 19.86
C LEU A 445 -45.44 1.72 19.95
N MET A 446 -46.74 1.48 20.11
CA MET A 446 -47.33 0.15 20.06
C MET A 446 -47.20 -0.44 18.64
N ASP A 447 -47.41 -1.74 18.49
CA ASP A 447 -47.48 -2.38 17.18
C ASP A 447 -48.69 -1.86 16.38
N GLY A 448 -48.62 -1.97 15.06
CA GLY A 448 -49.65 -1.47 14.14
C GLY A 448 -49.24 -0.21 13.38
N GLU A 449 -50.22 0.41 12.73
CA GLU A 449 -50.04 1.57 11.87
C GLU A 449 -50.35 2.88 12.61
N HIS A 450 -49.39 3.80 12.58
CA HIS A 450 -49.48 5.13 13.17
C HIS A 450 -49.42 6.15 12.04
N ARG A 451 -50.51 6.89 11.83
CA ARG A 451 -50.55 7.96 10.83
C ARG A 451 -50.08 9.26 11.47
N VAL A 452 -49.10 9.89 10.85
CA VAL A 452 -48.56 11.17 11.30
C VAL A 452 -48.70 12.19 10.19
N GLY A 453 -49.39 13.29 10.50
CA GLY A 453 -49.63 14.39 9.56
C GLY A 453 -48.39 15.27 9.35
N ALA A 454 -48.53 16.56 9.65
CA ALA A 454 -47.38 17.47 9.79
C ALA A 454 -47.00 17.54 11.27
N LEU A 455 -45.79 17.09 11.61
CA LEU A 455 -45.26 17.17 12.97
C LEU A 455 -43.99 18.01 12.96
N GLU A 456 -44.02 19.11 13.71
CA GLU A 456 -42.88 20.00 13.90
C GLU A 456 -42.58 20.16 15.39
N VAL A 457 -41.32 19.93 15.76
CA VAL A 457 -40.83 20.09 17.13
C VAL A 457 -39.61 21.01 17.09
N GLU A 458 -39.77 22.21 17.65
CA GLU A 458 -38.72 23.24 17.72
C GLU A 458 -38.45 23.63 19.18
N GLU A 459 -38.01 22.67 19.98
CA GLU A 459 -37.76 22.83 21.41
C GLU A 459 -36.47 22.09 21.81
N PRO A 460 -35.64 22.64 22.74
CA PRO A 460 -34.37 22.05 23.15
C PRO A 460 -34.55 20.90 24.14
N ILE A 461 -35.19 19.81 23.68
CA ILE A 461 -35.52 18.61 24.45
C ILE A 461 -34.64 17.41 24.06
N HIS A 462 -34.65 16.38 24.91
CA HIS A 462 -34.26 15.03 24.52
C HIS A 462 -35.53 14.23 24.19
N LEU A 463 -35.61 13.70 22.97
CA LEU A 463 -36.73 12.89 22.52
C LEU A 463 -36.24 11.52 22.07
N LYS A 464 -36.79 10.47 22.68
CA LYS A 464 -36.61 9.09 22.25
C LYS A 464 -37.96 8.51 21.82
N VAL A 465 -38.03 8.02 20.60
CA VAL A 465 -39.18 7.26 20.08
C VAL A 465 -38.69 5.86 19.72
N ARG A 466 -39.33 4.84 20.29
CA ARG A 466 -39.04 3.44 19.96
C ARG A 466 -40.30 2.70 19.53
N GLY A 467 -40.14 1.66 18.71
CA GLY A 467 -41.23 0.75 18.33
C GLY A 467 -40.87 -0.72 18.51
N CYS A 468 -41.62 -1.58 17.82
CA CYS A 468 -41.45 -3.04 17.81
C CYS A 468 -40.93 -3.55 16.45
N GLY A 469 -39.89 -2.92 15.92
CA GLY A 469 -39.32 -3.19 14.60
C GLY A 469 -40.33 -2.98 13.47
N ARG A 470 -40.33 -3.87 12.46
CA ARG A 470 -41.30 -3.84 11.35
C ARG A 470 -42.76 -4.07 11.76
N GLY A 471 -43.02 -4.40 13.03
CA GLY A 471 -44.36 -4.48 13.60
C GLY A 471 -45.00 -3.10 13.87
N THR A 472 -44.19 -2.07 14.06
CA THR A 472 -44.63 -0.68 14.21
C THR A 472 -44.35 0.06 12.90
N ARG A 473 -45.39 0.65 12.29
CA ARG A 473 -45.28 1.39 11.03
C ARG A 473 -45.80 2.80 11.19
N VAL A 474 -44.95 3.78 10.90
CA VAL A 474 -45.28 5.19 10.96
C VAL A 474 -45.44 5.70 9.54
N LEU A 475 -46.68 6.01 9.15
CA LEU A 475 -47.02 6.57 7.84
C LEU A 475 -46.96 8.09 7.93
N VAL A 476 -46.00 8.70 7.25
CA VAL A 476 -45.78 10.15 7.23
C VAL A 476 -46.50 10.75 6.03
N GLU A 477 -47.58 11.49 6.30
CA GLU A 477 -48.45 12.09 5.28
C GLU A 477 -47.89 13.45 4.81
N SER A 478 -47.56 14.38 5.72
CA SER A 478 -47.13 15.73 5.35
C SER A 478 -45.65 16.04 5.65
N GLY A 479 -45.07 15.45 6.70
CA GLY A 479 -43.64 15.57 7.01
C GLY A 479 -43.33 15.67 8.50
N LEU A 480 -42.09 15.33 8.88
CA LEU A 480 -41.54 15.43 10.23
C LEU A 480 -40.35 16.41 10.22
N ARG A 481 -40.44 17.48 11.02
CA ARG A 481 -39.34 18.43 11.22
C ARG A 481 -38.97 18.53 12.69
N PHE A 482 -37.73 18.20 13.00
CA PHE A 482 -37.13 18.34 14.31
C PHE A 482 -36.03 19.40 14.24
N ALA A 483 -36.15 20.46 15.03
CA ALA A 483 -35.23 21.59 14.98
C ALA A 483 -34.75 22.00 16.38
N GLY A 484 -33.43 22.12 16.56
CA GLY A 484 -32.84 22.63 17.81
C GLY A 484 -32.95 21.68 19.01
N LEU A 485 -33.25 20.39 18.80
CA LEU A 485 -33.30 19.39 19.87
C LEU A 485 -31.91 19.15 20.45
N ARG A 486 -31.83 18.86 21.75
CA ARG A 486 -30.58 18.43 22.39
C ARG A 486 -30.18 17.02 21.98
N GLY A 487 -31.16 16.15 21.82
CA GLY A 487 -30.94 14.80 21.31
C GLY A 487 -32.23 14.17 20.77
N LEU A 488 -32.13 13.48 19.64
CA LEU A 488 -33.21 12.73 19.02
C LEU A 488 -32.77 11.29 18.77
N ILE A 489 -33.50 10.33 19.33
CA ILE A 489 -33.28 8.90 19.09
C ILE A 489 -34.56 8.30 18.51
N LEU A 490 -34.46 7.77 17.29
CA LEU A 490 -35.53 7.03 16.62
C LEU A 490 -35.07 5.59 16.44
N ARG A 491 -35.82 4.63 16.97
CA ARG A 491 -35.34 3.25 17.04
C ARG A 491 -36.40 2.17 16.83
N ASP A 492 -36.05 1.14 16.08
CA ASP A 492 -36.84 -0.09 15.94
C ASP A 492 -38.28 0.17 15.43
N PHE A 493 -38.46 0.93 14.35
CA PHE A 493 -39.74 1.01 13.63
C PHE A 493 -39.58 1.30 12.13
N GLU A 494 -40.64 1.09 11.38
CA GLU A 494 -40.71 1.41 9.96
C GLU A 494 -41.30 2.82 9.75
N LEU A 495 -40.66 3.64 8.93
CA LEU A 495 -41.10 4.95 8.52
C LEU A 495 -41.38 4.93 7.01
N GLU A 496 -42.63 5.13 6.64
CA GLU A 496 -43.03 5.24 5.24
C GLU A 496 -43.50 6.65 4.93
N VAL A 497 -42.75 7.36 4.09
CA VAL A 497 -43.11 8.68 3.59
C VAL A 497 -44.00 8.50 2.35
N LEU A 498 -45.28 8.89 2.49
CA LEU A 498 -46.28 8.73 1.43
C LEU A 498 -46.07 9.76 0.31
N ALA A 499 -46.51 9.47 -0.91
CA ALA A 499 -46.43 10.43 -2.02
C ALA A 499 -47.37 11.63 -1.76
N ASP A 500 -46.95 12.84 -2.15
CA ASP A 500 -47.80 14.06 -2.14
C ASP A 500 -47.81 14.64 -3.55
N THR A 501 -48.89 15.34 -3.86
CA THR A 501 -49.13 16.05 -5.12
C THR A 501 -48.39 17.39 -5.20
N ASP A 502 -47.90 17.94 -4.09
CA ASP A 502 -47.18 19.22 -4.07
C ASP A 502 -45.65 19.08 -3.91
N ASN A 503 -44.93 19.77 -4.80
CA ASN A 503 -43.50 19.60 -5.08
C ASN A 503 -42.57 20.14 -3.97
N GLY A 504 -41.57 19.33 -3.57
CA GLY A 504 -40.20 19.84 -3.45
C GLY A 504 -39.54 20.03 -2.06
N THR A 505 -39.97 19.38 -0.97
CA THR A 505 -39.19 19.41 0.29
C THR A 505 -38.84 18.03 0.83
N SER A 506 -37.72 17.93 1.54
CA SER A 506 -37.33 16.71 2.25
C SER A 506 -38.28 16.51 3.42
N ARG A 507 -38.92 15.34 3.54
CA ARG A 507 -40.01 15.13 4.50
C ARG A 507 -39.54 14.77 5.89
N LEU A 508 -38.32 14.26 6.05
CA LEU A 508 -37.72 14.03 7.35
C LEU A 508 -36.56 15.02 7.50
N GLN A 509 -36.78 16.07 8.29
CA GLN A 509 -35.82 17.15 8.47
C GLN A 509 -35.32 17.16 9.91
N PHE A 510 -34.00 17.17 10.05
CA PHE A 510 -33.29 17.26 11.32
C PHE A 510 -32.35 18.46 11.27
N VAL A 511 -32.74 19.56 11.91
CA VAL A 511 -32.08 20.86 11.77
C VAL A 511 -31.41 21.24 13.08
N ARG A 512 -30.09 21.29 13.10
CA ARG A 512 -29.26 21.68 14.27
C ARG A 512 -29.66 20.92 15.53
N CYS A 513 -29.81 19.60 15.41
CA CYS A 513 -30.00 18.71 16.55
C CYS A 513 -28.62 18.36 17.11
N GLY A 514 -28.42 18.49 18.43
CA GLY A 514 -27.12 18.22 19.07
C GLY A 514 -26.70 16.75 18.91
N GLU A 515 -27.63 15.82 19.14
CA GLU A 515 -27.45 14.40 18.80
C GLU A 515 -28.62 13.89 17.97
N LEU A 516 -28.34 13.16 16.90
CA LEU A 516 -29.31 12.44 16.08
C LEU A 516 -28.89 10.97 15.96
N SER A 517 -29.66 10.06 16.54
CA SER A 517 -29.49 8.62 16.37
C SER A 517 -30.70 7.99 15.68
N LEU A 518 -30.46 7.25 14.60
CA LEU A 518 -31.45 6.38 13.96
C LEU A 518 -30.92 4.95 14.00
N GLU A 519 -31.63 4.05 14.67
CA GLU A 519 -31.16 2.70 14.99
C GLU A 519 -32.18 1.63 14.60
N GLY A 520 -31.81 0.68 13.75
CA GLY A 520 -32.68 -0.46 13.42
C GLY A 520 -33.98 -0.09 12.70
N CYS A 521 -34.05 1.10 12.09
CA CYS A 521 -35.25 1.58 11.42
C CYS A 521 -35.26 1.22 9.93
N ALA A 522 -36.45 1.03 9.37
CA ALA A 522 -36.65 0.92 7.93
C ALA A 522 -37.34 2.18 7.42
N VAL A 523 -36.64 3.03 6.68
CA VAL A 523 -37.18 4.29 6.16
C VAL A 523 -37.32 4.18 4.65
N ALA A 524 -38.52 4.37 4.13
CA ALA A 524 -38.80 4.31 2.70
C ALA A 524 -39.67 5.46 2.23
N GLY A 525 -39.45 5.94 1.02
CA GLY A 525 -40.23 7.04 0.45
C GLY A 525 -39.91 7.31 -1.01
N SER A 526 -40.73 8.12 -1.66
CA SER A 526 -40.46 8.62 -3.01
C SER A 526 -39.79 9.99 -2.94
N THR A 527 -38.76 10.21 -3.74
CA THR A 527 -38.06 11.49 -3.90
C THR A 527 -38.16 11.92 -5.37
N GLN A 528 -38.72 13.10 -5.63
CA GLN A 528 -38.80 13.64 -6.99
C GLN A 528 -37.43 14.13 -7.49
N THR A 529 -37.15 13.91 -8.77
CA THR A 529 -36.04 14.50 -9.53
C THR A 529 -36.63 15.41 -10.60
N GLY A 530 -36.71 16.72 -10.35
CA GLY A 530 -37.39 17.66 -11.26
C GLY A 530 -37.37 19.12 -10.82
N GLY A 531 -36.18 19.71 -10.65
CA GLY A 531 -35.98 21.16 -10.49
C GLY A 531 -35.75 21.66 -9.05
N VAL A 532 -36.22 20.94 -8.04
CA VAL A 532 -35.79 21.12 -6.63
C VAL A 532 -35.47 19.73 -6.08
N SER A 533 -34.19 19.45 -5.85
CA SER A 533 -33.72 18.14 -5.40
C SER A 533 -34.29 17.80 -4.01
N GLY A 534 -35.20 16.82 -3.94
CA GLY A 534 -35.71 16.29 -2.66
C GLY A 534 -34.80 15.20 -2.08
N SER A 535 -34.94 14.92 -0.78
CA SER A 535 -34.28 13.79 -0.12
C SER A 535 -35.22 13.11 0.88
N LEU A 536 -34.95 11.84 1.18
CA LEU A 536 -35.70 11.11 2.21
C LEU A 536 -35.37 11.67 3.60
N LEU A 537 -34.07 11.80 3.92
CA LEU A 537 -33.57 12.41 5.16
C LEU A 537 -32.71 13.64 4.83
N LEU A 538 -33.06 14.78 5.42
CA LEU A 538 -32.25 15.99 5.40
C LEU A 538 -31.72 16.28 6.79
N VAL A 539 -30.40 16.29 6.94
CA VAL A 539 -29.73 16.71 8.17
C VAL A 539 -29.01 18.02 7.90
N VAL A 540 -29.38 19.06 8.63
CA VAL A 540 -28.81 20.42 8.49
C VAL A 540 -28.01 20.77 9.74
N GLY A 541 -26.72 21.08 9.60
CA GLY A 541 -25.83 21.38 10.72
C GLY A 541 -25.64 20.15 11.62
N PRO A 542 -25.03 19.07 11.11
CA PRO A 542 -24.84 17.85 11.87
C PRO A 542 -23.76 18.03 12.94
N ASP A 543 -24.14 18.05 14.22
CA ASP A 543 -23.22 17.98 15.36
C ASP A 543 -22.82 16.51 15.58
N ARG A 544 -23.61 15.71 16.31
CA ARG A 544 -23.40 14.26 16.43
C ARG A 544 -24.50 13.44 15.75
N VAL A 545 -24.20 12.83 14.59
CA VAL A 545 -25.14 12.00 13.82
C VAL A 545 -24.68 10.55 13.78
N ARG A 546 -25.56 9.63 14.17
CA ARG A 546 -25.35 8.18 14.06
C ARG A 546 -26.53 7.52 13.36
N LEU A 547 -26.30 6.93 12.19
CA LEU A 547 -27.27 6.01 11.59
C LEU A 547 -26.68 4.61 11.64
N ARG A 548 -27.33 3.69 12.36
CA ARG A 548 -26.85 2.32 12.51
C ARG A 548 -27.92 1.27 12.24
N ASP A 549 -27.53 0.20 11.54
CA ASP A 549 -28.38 -0.98 11.30
C ASP A 549 -29.72 -0.63 10.61
N ASN A 550 -29.77 0.46 9.82
CA ASN A 550 -30.99 0.91 9.15
C ASN A 550 -31.10 0.41 7.71
N VAL A 551 -32.33 0.38 7.20
CA VAL A 551 -32.63 0.22 5.78
C VAL A 551 -33.24 1.52 5.27
N LEU A 552 -32.54 2.23 4.38
CA LEU A 552 -33.00 3.47 3.77
C LEU A 552 -33.29 3.24 2.29
N GLU A 553 -34.53 3.45 1.85
CA GLU A 553 -34.94 3.24 0.46
C GLU A 553 -35.57 4.50 -0.14
N ALA A 554 -34.77 5.23 -0.92
CA ALA A 554 -35.21 6.42 -1.66
C ALA A 554 -35.56 6.03 -3.10
N ARG A 555 -36.85 6.05 -3.39
CA ARG A 555 -37.41 5.66 -4.70
C ARG A 555 -37.57 6.87 -5.61
N THR A 556 -37.54 6.64 -6.92
CA THR A 556 -37.95 7.63 -7.93
C THR A 556 -38.99 7.01 -8.85
N GLU A 557 -39.73 7.85 -9.57
CA GLU A 557 -40.72 7.37 -10.55
C GLU A 557 -40.07 6.93 -11.89
N GLY A 558 -38.78 7.22 -12.07
CA GLY A 558 -38.09 7.07 -13.36
C GLY A 558 -37.99 5.65 -13.91
N ARG A 559 -38.25 4.62 -13.09
CA ARG A 559 -38.19 3.20 -13.52
C ARG A 559 -39.56 2.51 -13.67
N ALA A 560 -40.64 3.18 -13.27
CA ALA A 560 -41.99 2.62 -13.33
C ALA A 560 -42.44 2.34 -14.78
N GLU A 561 -42.07 3.18 -15.73
CA GLU A 561 -42.45 3.01 -17.14
C GLU A 561 -41.86 1.73 -17.77
N VAL A 562 -40.61 1.38 -17.42
CA VAL A 562 -39.96 0.15 -17.91
C VAL A 562 -40.67 -1.08 -17.34
N LEU A 563 -40.96 -1.08 -16.04
CA LEU A 563 -41.65 -2.17 -15.36
C LEU A 563 -43.05 -2.41 -15.95
N LEU A 564 -43.83 -1.35 -16.15
CA LEU A 564 -45.17 -1.43 -16.71
C LEU A 564 -45.16 -1.93 -18.17
N LYS A 565 -44.18 -1.49 -18.99
CA LYS A 565 -44.04 -1.98 -20.37
C LYS A 565 -43.62 -3.45 -20.45
N VAL A 566 -42.76 -3.92 -19.55
CA VAL A 566 -42.33 -5.34 -19.52
C VAL A 566 -43.51 -6.25 -19.20
N PHE A 567 -44.34 -5.87 -18.21
CA PHE A 567 -45.46 -6.69 -17.74
C PHE A 567 -46.81 -6.40 -18.41
N GLU A 568 -46.83 -5.60 -19.47
CA GLU A 568 -48.05 -5.18 -20.17
C GLU A 568 -48.97 -6.36 -20.58
N GLY A 569 -50.27 -6.28 -20.33
CA GLY A 569 -51.22 -7.36 -20.59
C GLY A 569 -51.23 -8.48 -19.54
N PHE A 570 -50.44 -8.38 -18.46
CA PHE A 570 -50.54 -9.24 -17.28
C PHE A 570 -50.96 -8.43 -16.06
N THR A 571 -52.27 -8.22 -15.92
CA THR A 571 -52.87 -7.30 -14.94
C THR A 571 -52.37 -7.51 -13.50
N VAL A 572 -52.18 -8.75 -13.05
CA VAL A 572 -51.72 -9.02 -11.67
C VAL A 572 -50.29 -8.49 -11.44
N LEU A 573 -49.41 -8.60 -12.43
CA LEU A 573 -48.04 -8.07 -12.36
C LEU A 573 -48.02 -6.55 -12.53
N GLU A 574 -48.86 -6.01 -13.42
CA GLU A 574 -49.02 -4.56 -13.56
C GLU A 574 -49.48 -3.92 -12.24
N GLU A 575 -50.53 -4.46 -11.61
CA GLU A 575 -51.05 -3.94 -10.34
C GLU A 575 -50.02 -4.03 -9.20
N LEU A 576 -49.17 -5.06 -9.21
CA LEU A 576 -48.09 -5.20 -8.24
C LEU A 576 -47.01 -4.12 -8.43
N PHE A 577 -46.56 -3.88 -9.67
CA PHE A 577 -45.46 -2.97 -9.95
C PHE A 577 -45.87 -1.49 -10.13
N LYS A 578 -47.17 -1.17 -10.05
CA LYS A 578 -47.66 0.23 -9.99
C LYS A 578 -47.14 1.00 -8.78
N ASP A 579 -46.86 0.31 -7.67
CA ASP A 579 -46.36 0.91 -6.44
C ASP A 579 -45.26 0.03 -5.86
N LEU A 580 -44.06 0.59 -5.81
CA LEU A 580 -42.86 -0.12 -5.37
C LEU A 580 -42.64 0.00 -3.85
N SER A 581 -43.67 0.37 -3.08
CA SER A 581 -43.57 0.55 -1.62
C SER A 581 -43.21 -0.76 -0.93
N PRO A 582 -42.15 -0.80 -0.10
CA PRO A 582 -41.72 -2.03 0.56
C PRO A 582 -42.79 -2.65 1.45
N GLY A 583 -43.64 -1.83 2.08
CA GLY A 583 -44.77 -2.27 2.92
C GLY A 583 -45.81 -3.02 2.10
N ARG A 584 -46.35 -2.39 1.05
CA ARG A 584 -47.34 -3.00 0.15
C ARG A 584 -46.78 -4.21 -0.59
N PHE A 585 -45.57 -4.09 -1.14
CA PHE A 585 -45.00 -5.15 -1.97
C PHE A 585 -44.77 -6.44 -1.17
N ARG A 586 -44.35 -6.34 0.11
CA ARG A 586 -44.28 -7.50 1.02
C ARG A 586 -45.62 -8.21 1.22
N GLN A 587 -46.74 -7.47 1.18
CA GLN A 587 -48.08 -8.03 1.37
C GLN A 587 -48.66 -8.62 0.08
N GLU A 588 -48.40 -7.98 -1.07
CA GLU A 588 -49.03 -8.32 -2.34
C GLU A 588 -48.20 -9.27 -3.22
N ALA A 589 -46.86 -9.25 -3.13
CA ALA A 589 -46.01 -10.11 -3.96
C ALA A 589 -46.26 -11.62 -3.75
N PRO A 590 -46.46 -12.14 -2.52
CA PRO A 590 -46.79 -13.56 -2.32
C PRO A 590 -48.12 -13.94 -3.00
N LYS A 591 -49.15 -13.09 -2.90
CA LYS A 591 -50.45 -13.30 -3.54
C LYS A 591 -50.34 -13.33 -5.06
N THR A 592 -49.55 -12.40 -5.62
CA THR A 592 -49.27 -12.35 -7.06
C THR A 592 -48.50 -13.59 -7.52
N ALA A 593 -47.51 -14.04 -6.75
CA ALA A 593 -46.75 -15.24 -7.06
C ALA A 593 -47.61 -16.51 -7.05
N GLU A 594 -48.53 -16.64 -6.09
CA GLU A 594 -49.53 -17.72 -6.06
C GLU A 594 -50.43 -17.69 -7.31
N ALA A 595 -50.93 -16.51 -7.70
CA ALA A 595 -51.76 -16.35 -8.88
C ALA A 595 -51.01 -16.74 -10.17
N ILE A 596 -49.74 -16.34 -10.30
CA ILE A 596 -48.87 -16.74 -11.41
C ILE A 596 -48.64 -18.26 -11.42
N ASN A 597 -48.42 -18.84 -10.24
CA ASN A 597 -48.17 -20.27 -10.12
C ASN A 597 -49.42 -21.14 -10.32
N ALA A 598 -50.61 -20.60 -10.15
CA ALA A 598 -51.86 -21.26 -10.50
C ALA A 598 -52.11 -21.35 -12.02
N LEU A 599 -51.37 -20.60 -12.85
CA LEU A 599 -51.53 -20.62 -14.31
C LEU A 599 -51.14 -21.98 -14.92
N PRO A 600 -51.78 -22.39 -16.05
CA PRO A 600 -51.35 -23.56 -16.80
C PRO A 600 -49.88 -23.45 -17.25
N PRO A 601 -49.12 -24.56 -17.34
CA PRO A 601 -47.70 -24.52 -17.73
C PRO A 601 -47.42 -23.76 -19.03
N GLN A 602 -48.29 -23.92 -20.04
CA GLN A 602 -48.17 -23.22 -21.32
C GLN A 602 -48.27 -21.69 -21.16
N ALA A 603 -49.16 -21.20 -20.29
CA ALA A 603 -49.33 -19.78 -20.04
C ALA A 603 -48.11 -19.18 -19.31
N LYS A 604 -47.46 -19.95 -18.43
CA LYS A 604 -46.22 -19.53 -17.76
C LYS A 604 -45.06 -19.42 -18.73
N THR A 605 -44.89 -20.42 -19.61
CA THR A 605 -43.86 -20.36 -20.67
C THR A 605 -44.12 -19.22 -21.65
N GLN A 606 -45.39 -18.95 -21.98
CA GLN A 606 -45.75 -17.80 -22.80
C GLN A 606 -45.42 -16.47 -22.10
N LEU A 607 -45.72 -16.33 -20.81
CA LEU A 607 -45.34 -15.17 -20.01
C LEU A 607 -43.82 -14.98 -20.01
N ALA A 608 -43.05 -16.05 -19.77
CA ALA A 608 -41.58 -16.01 -19.79
C ALA A 608 -41.04 -15.53 -21.15
N GLY A 609 -41.61 -16.02 -22.26
CA GLY A 609 -41.27 -15.59 -23.60
C GLY A 609 -41.59 -14.11 -23.86
N LEU A 610 -42.76 -13.64 -23.41
CA LEU A 610 -43.17 -12.24 -23.53
C LEU A 610 -42.28 -11.29 -22.73
N VAL A 611 -41.95 -11.65 -21.48
CA VAL A 611 -41.02 -10.88 -20.64
C VAL A 611 -39.65 -10.78 -21.33
N SER A 612 -39.11 -11.90 -21.81
CA SER A 612 -37.83 -11.93 -22.55
C SER A 612 -37.86 -11.03 -23.80
N GLN A 613 -38.92 -11.12 -24.61
CA GLN A 613 -39.09 -10.32 -25.82
C GLN A 613 -39.16 -8.81 -25.51
N ARG A 614 -39.89 -8.43 -24.46
CA ARG A 614 -40.09 -7.02 -24.09
C ARG A 614 -38.91 -6.38 -23.37
N LEU A 615 -38.00 -7.17 -22.83
CA LEU A 615 -36.75 -6.66 -22.27
C LEU A 615 -35.75 -6.22 -23.36
N GLN A 616 -35.82 -6.79 -24.57
CA GLN A 616 -34.91 -6.48 -25.68
C GLN A 616 -34.72 -4.97 -25.96
N PRO A 617 -35.78 -4.14 -26.09
CA PRO A 617 -35.62 -2.70 -26.31
C PRO A 617 -34.96 -1.96 -25.14
N PHE A 618 -34.96 -2.54 -23.94
CA PHE A 618 -34.41 -1.93 -22.72
C PHE A 618 -33.00 -2.43 -22.36
N ASN A 619 -32.44 -3.39 -23.10
CA ASN A 619 -31.13 -3.99 -22.80
C ASN A 619 -29.98 -2.96 -22.64
N GLN A 620 -30.09 -1.78 -23.27
CA GLN A 620 -29.08 -0.73 -23.16
C GLN A 620 -29.21 0.14 -21.90
N ILE A 621 -30.38 0.14 -21.26
CA ILE A 621 -30.65 0.94 -20.07
C ILE A 621 -30.79 0.11 -18.80
N LEU A 622 -31.03 -1.21 -18.92
CA LEU A 622 -31.14 -2.13 -17.79
C LEU A 622 -29.80 -2.26 -17.07
N SER A 623 -29.85 -2.16 -15.75
CA SER A 623 -28.70 -2.45 -14.90
C SER A 623 -28.38 -3.94 -14.88
N LEU A 624 -27.14 -4.30 -14.55
CA LEU A 624 -26.75 -5.70 -14.38
C LEU A 624 -27.65 -6.43 -13.37
N GLY A 625 -27.99 -5.77 -12.26
CA GLY A 625 -28.88 -6.31 -11.24
C GLY A 625 -30.29 -6.60 -11.77
N GLU A 626 -30.86 -5.69 -12.58
CA GLU A 626 -32.16 -5.91 -13.22
C GLU A 626 -32.11 -7.06 -14.22
N THR A 627 -31.09 -7.10 -15.09
CA THR A 627 -30.91 -8.20 -16.05
C THR A 627 -30.87 -9.55 -15.36
N LEU A 628 -30.13 -9.67 -14.25
CA LEU A 628 -30.08 -10.89 -13.45
C LEU A 628 -31.44 -11.21 -12.79
N ALA A 629 -32.11 -10.22 -12.22
CA ALA A 629 -33.42 -10.40 -11.57
C ALA A 629 -34.49 -10.88 -12.55
N TYR A 630 -34.58 -10.26 -13.73
CA TYR A 630 -35.50 -10.72 -14.79
C TYR A 630 -35.14 -12.12 -15.31
N THR A 631 -33.85 -12.43 -15.48
CA THR A 631 -33.41 -13.75 -15.92
C THR A 631 -33.82 -14.84 -14.94
N LYS A 632 -33.67 -14.60 -13.63
CA LYS A 632 -34.13 -15.51 -12.58
C LYS A 632 -35.65 -15.77 -12.68
N LEU A 633 -36.45 -14.71 -12.85
CA LEU A 633 -37.90 -14.85 -13.03
C LEU A 633 -38.25 -15.67 -14.28
N ILE A 634 -37.61 -15.39 -15.43
CA ILE A 634 -37.84 -16.13 -16.68
C ILE A 634 -37.52 -17.63 -16.52
N LEU A 635 -36.41 -17.95 -15.86
CA LEU A 635 -36.01 -19.32 -15.57
C LEU A 635 -37.02 -20.01 -14.64
N GLN A 636 -37.45 -19.31 -13.58
CA GLN A 636 -38.44 -19.83 -12.65
C GLN A 636 -39.79 -20.11 -13.34
N LEU A 637 -40.27 -19.19 -14.17
CA LEU A 637 -41.51 -19.39 -14.94
C LEU A 637 -41.43 -20.53 -15.95
N SER A 638 -40.22 -20.87 -16.40
CA SER A 638 -39.95 -21.94 -17.35
C SER A 638 -39.65 -23.29 -16.68
N ALA A 639 -39.59 -23.34 -15.34
CA ALA A 639 -39.33 -24.56 -14.60
C ALA A 639 -40.54 -25.53 -14.62
N GLN A 640 -40.27 -26.82 -14.49
CA GLN A 640 -41.33 -27.86 -14.47
C GLN A 640 -42.27 -27.71 -13.26
N SER A 641 -41.75 -27.26 -12.11
CA SER A 641 -42.51 -27.03 -10.88
C SER A 641 -41.99 -25.76 -10.19
N PRO A 642 -42.51 -24.57 -10.57
CA PRO A 642 -42.12 -23.33 -9.94
C PRO A 642 -42.68 -23.23 -8.52
N ASP A 643 -41.82 -22.85 -7.58
CA ASP A 643 -42.16 -22.58 -6.18
C ASP A 643 -42.68 -21.13 -6.03
N PRO A 644 -43.84 -20.89 -5.38
CA PRO A 644 -44.41 -19.56 -5.20
C PRO A 644 -43.59 -18.64 -4.31
N ASN A 645 -42.88 -19.18 -3.32
CA ASN A 645 -42.01 -18.38 -2.47
C ASN A 645 -40.82 -17.87 -3.28
N ILE A 646 -40.20 -18.73 -4.09
CA ILE A 646 -39.08 -18.34 -4.97
C ILE A 646 -39.56 -17.33 -6.02
N THR A 647 -40.77 -17.50 -6.58
CA THR A 647 -41.35 -16.52 -7.50
C THR A 647 -41.55 -15.17 -6.81
N ALA A 648 -42.09 -15.13 -5.59
CA ALA A 648 -42.25 -13.90 -4.82
C ALA A 648 -40.90 -13.22 -4.53
N ASP A 649 -39.88 -14.00 -4.17
CA ASP A 649 -38.51 -13.51 -3.96
C ASP A 649 -37.94 -12.89 -5.25
N HIS A 650 -38.17 -13.50 -6.41
CA HIS A 650 -37.72 -12.94 -7.69
C HIS A 650 -38.46 -11.65 -8.08
N LEU A 651 -39.75 -11.52 -7.71
CA LEU A 651 -40.48 -10.26 -7.90
C LEU A 651 -39.91 -9.15 -7.00
N GLU A 652 -39.56 -9.46 -5.75
CA GLU A 652 -38.90 -8.53 -4.84
C GLU A 652 -37.47 -8.19 -5.29
N ASP A 653 -36.72 -9.15 -5.85
CA ASP A 653 -35.42 -8.92 -6.47
C ASP A 653 -35.53 -7.92 -7.64
N ILE A 654 -36.55 -8.06 -8.50
CA ILE A 654 -36.82 -7.11 -9.59
C ILE A 654 -37.12 -5.73 -9.03
N ARG A 655 -38.00 -5.64 -8.01
CA ARG A 655 -38.34 -4.37 -7.36
C ARG A 655 -37.09 -3.68 -6.82
N LYS A 656 -36.29 -4.37 -6.00
CA LYS A 656 -35.06 -3.82 -5.41
C LYS A 656 -34.03 -3.43 -6.46
N ALA A 657 -33.84 -4.25 -7.48
CA ALA A 657 -32.91 -3.95 -8.58
C ALA A 657 -33.33 -2.70 -9.36
N SER A 658 -34.62 -2.56 -9.66
CA SER A 658 -35.15 -1.39 -10.36
C SER A 658 -35.09 -0.12 -9.52
N VAL A 659 -35.37 -0.18 -8.21
CA VAL A 659 -35.19 0.97 -7.32
C VAL A 659 -33.71 1.36 -7.25
N ARG A 660 -32.79 0.41 -7.15
CA ARG A 660 -31.34 0.70 -7.12
C ARG A 660 -30.81 1.29 -8.42
N ALA A 661 -31.30 0.84 -9.57
CA ALA A 661 -30.88 1.32 -10.88
C ALA A 661 -31.17 2.82 -11.09
N VAL A 662 -32.28 3.31 -10.51
CA VAL A 662 -32.68 4.73 -10.56
C VAL A 662 -32.98 5.24 -9.16
N ALA A 663 -32.02 5.04 -8.25
CA ALA A 663 -32.20 5.40 -6.85
C ALA A 663 -32.26 6.91 -6.65
N GLY A 664 -33.13 7.34 -5.73
CA GLY A 664 -33.29 8.72 -5.31
C GLY A 664 -32.22 9.16 -4.32
N THR A 665 -32.45 10.30 -3.66
CA THR A 665 -31.53 10.80 -2.62
C THR A 665 -32.00 10.32 -1.25
N ALA A 666 -31.25 9.42 -0.62
CA ALA A 666 -31.61 8.86 0.69
C ALA A 666 -31.24 9.79 1.84
N LEU A 667 -30.06 10.40 1.78
CA LEU A 667 -29.56 11.25 2.85
C LEU A 667 -28.85 12.46 2.27
N VAL A 668 -29.17 13.65 2.77
CA VAL A 668 -28.43 14.88 2.52
C VAL A 668 -27.85 15.38 3.84
N LEU A 669 -26.54 15.52 3.87
CA LEU A 669 -25.82 16.22 4.93
C LEU A 669 -25.52 17.63 4.44
N LEU A 670 -26.29 18.60 4.92
CA LEU A 670 -26.15 20.00 4.58
C LEU A 670 -25.48 20.72 5.76
N ASN A 671 -24.38 21.44 5.50
CA ASN A 671 -23.82 22.35 6.49
C ASN A 671 -24.32 23.78 6.21
N PRO A 672 -24.91 24.49 7.18
CA PRO A 672 -25.30 25.90 7.04
C PRO A 672 -24.13 26.89 6.93
N GLY A 673 -22.87 26.45 6.99
CA GLY A 673 -21.70 27.32 6.87
C GLY A 673 -21.76 28.27 5.68
N GLY A 674 -21.50 29.57 5.91
CA GLY A 674 -21.68 30.60 4.89
C GLY A 674 -20.66 30.54 3.75
N GLU A 675 -21.00 31.20 2.63
CA GLU A 675 -20.23 31.20 1.37
C GLU A 675 -18.84 31.86 1.49
N THR A 676 -18.58 32.57 2.60
CA THR A 676 -17.34 33.30 2.87
C THR A 676 -16.66 32.80 4.13
N LEU A 677 -15.33 32.83 4.15
CA LEU A 677 -14.53 32.41 5.31
C LEU A 677 -14.99 33.04 6.65
N PRO A 678 -15.32 34.34 6.76
CA PRO A 678 -15.83 34.90 8.02
C PRO A 678 -17.16 34.31 8.47
N GLN A 679 -18.08 34.01 7.53
CA GLN A 679 -19.35 33.36 7.86
C GLN A 679 -19.14 31.90 8.24
N THR A 680 -18.24 31.19 7.55
CA THR A 680 -17.88 29.82 7.90
C THR A 680 -17.31 29.76 9.31
N ILE A 681 -16.33 30.62 9.66
CA ILE A 681 -15.70 30.69 10.99
C ILE A 681 -16.71 30.84 12.13
N LEU A 682 -17.77 31.62 11.93
CA LEU A 682 -18.80 31.86 12.94
C LEU A 682 -19.70 30.64 13.19
N THR A 683 -19.68 29.66 12.30
CA THR A 683 -20.49 28.44 12.35
C THR A 683 -19.62 27.18 12.36
N LEU A 684 -18.30 27.31 12.58
CA LEU A 684 -17.40 26.16 12.64
C LEU A 684 -17.63 25.38 13.91
N ASP A 685 -17.75 24.07 13.74
CA ASP A 685 -17.70 23.10 14.82
C ASP A 685 -16.77 21.96 14.39
N GLU A 686 -15.57 21.94 15.00
CA GLU A 686 -14.55 20.94 14.68
C GLU A 686 -14.89 19.57 15.28
N ASP A 687 -15.84 19.52 16.23
CA ASP A 687 -16.27 18.31 16.93
C ASP A 687 -17.40 17.56 16.21
N ASP A 688 -17.92 18.11 15.09
CA ASP A 688 -18.92 17.47 14.23
C ASP A 688 -18.52 16.01 13.93
N PHE A 689 -19.41 15.06 14.19
CA PHE A 689 -19.18 13.64 14.00
C PHE A 689 -20.39 12.97 13.36
N VAL A 690 -20.19 12.47 12.14
CA VAL A 690 -21.19 11.71 11.40
C VAL A 690 -20.70 10.29 11.18
N LEU A 691 -21.44 9.31 11.69
CA LEU A 691 -21.18 7.88 11.50
C LEU A 691 -22.39 7.19 10.88
N LEU A 692 -22.20 6.62 9.68
CA LEU A 692 -23.12 5.65 9.12
C LEU A 692 -22.48 4.26 9.26
N GLU A 693 -23.11 3.36 9.99
CA GLU A 693 -22.60 2.03 10.33
C GLU A 693 -23.61 0.93 9.97
N ALA A 694 -23.19 -0.07 9.19
CA ALA A 694 -23.99 -1.26 8.90
C ALA A 694 -25.40 -0.99 8.31
N ASN A 695 -25.57 0.10 7.55
CA ASN A 695 -26.84 0.43 6.90
C ASN A 695 -26.94 -0.17 5.49
N GLU A 696 -28.17 -0.47 5.05
CA GLU A 696 -28.51 -0.71 3.65
C GLU A 696 -29.21 0.54 3.06
N ILE A 697 -28.50 1.28 2.22
CA ILE A 697 -28.94 2.56 1.65
C ILE A 697 -29.14 2.41 0.14
N THR A 698 -30.37 2.14 -0.24
CA THR A 698 -30.81 2.22 -1.65
C THR A 698 -31.11 3.67 -1.99
N GLY A 699 -30.10 4.39 -2.46
CA GLY A 699 -30.13 5.83 -2.69
C GLY A 699 -28.75 6.47 -2.69
N ALA A 700 -28.70 7.73 -3.09
CA ALA A 700 -27.52 8.57 -2.95
C ALA A 700 -27.41 9.11 -1.51
N VAL A 701 -26.20 9.04 -0.96
CA VAL A 701 -25.79 9.85 0.21
C VAL A 701 -25.08 11.07 -0.33
N SER A 702 -25.61 12.26 -0.06
CA SER A 702 -25.07 13.52 -0.58
C SER A 702 -24.43 14.34 0.53
N LEU A 703 -23.17 14.71 0.33
CA LEU A 703 -22.43 15.60 1.22
C LEU A 703 -22.52 17.04 0.73
N TYR A 704 -22.55 17.99 1.67
CA TYR A 704 -22.51 19.43 1.41
C TYR A 704 -23.72 19.98 0.64
N GLY A 705 -24.87 19.29 0.74
CA GLY A 705 -26.13 19.73 0.16
C GLY A 705 -26.68 18.78 -0.90
N PHE A 706 -27.69 19.25 -1.62
CA PHE A 706 -28.45 18.42 -2.54
C PHE A 706 -27.68 18.09 -3.82
N PRO A 707 -27.78 16.86 -4.33
CA PRO A 707 -27.17 16.49 -5.60
C PRO A 707 -27.92 17.15 -6.76
N GLY A 708 -27.21 17.40 -7.88
CA GLY A 708 -27.80 17.91 -9.11
C GLY A 708 -27.27 17.18 -10.35
N GLU A 709 -27.29 17.87 -11.49
CA GLU A 709 -26.96 17.29 -12.80
C GLU A 709 -25.50 17.53 -13.22
N SER A 710 -24.79 18.47 -12.57
CA SER A 710 -23.39 18.74 -12.88
C SER A 710 -22.51 17.52 -12.63
N SER A 711 -21.54 17.31 -13.51
CA SER A 711 -20.60 16.21 -13.42
C SER A 711 -19.26 16.60 -14.04
N LEU A 712 -18.17 16.23 -13.38
CA LEU A 712 -16.82 16.53 -13.85
C LEU A 712 -16.39 15.52 -14.92
N SER A 713 -15.99 16.01 -16.08
CA SER A 713 -15.38 15.22 -17.14
C SER A 713 -13.97 14.75 -16.77
N VAL A 714 -13.47 13.70 -17.44
CA VAL A 714 -12.13 13.17 -17.20
C VAL A 714 -11.03 14.23 -17.40
N ASP A 715 -11.22 15.16 -18.34
CA ASP A 715 -10.25 16.23 -18.59
C ASP A 715 -10.31 17.33 -17.53
N GLU A 716 -11.51 17.67 -17.02
CA GLU A 716 -11.68 18.55 -15.86
C GLU A 716 -11.03 17.96 -14.60
N LEU A 717 -11.16 16.64 -14.39
CA LEU A 717 -10.50 15.93 -13.29
C LEU A 717 -8.96 16.04 -13.37
N LYS A 718 -8.37 15.95 -14.56
CA LYS A 718 -6.92 16.15 -14.75
C LYS A 718 -6.49 17.59 -14.45
N LEU A 719 -7.31 18.57 -14.81
CA LEU A 719 -7.05 19.98 -14.50
C LEU A 719 -7.11 20.24 -12.99
N LEU A 720 -8.10 19.68 -12.28
CA LEU A 720 -8.16 19.72 -10.82
C LEU A 720 -6.91 19.09 -10.17
N GLU A 721 -6.44 17.96 -10.70
CA GLU A 721 -5.22 17.31 -10.24
C GLU A 721 -4.00 18.23 -10.35
N ALA A 722 -3.85 18.92 -11.48
CA ALA A 722 -2.78 19.89 -11.69
C ALA A 722 -2.86 21.05 -10.68
N LEU A 723 -4.05 21.64 -10.52
CA LEU A 723 -4.27 22.74 -9.58
C LEU A 723 -3.95 22.35 -8.12
N LEU A 724 -4.28 21.12 -7.70
CA LEU A 724 -3.96 20.60 -6.37
C LEU A 724 -2.45 20.38 -6.18
N LYS A 725 -1.75 19.84 -7.19
CA LYS A 725 -0.29 19.62 -7.15
C LYS A 725 0.50 20.93 -7.12
N GLU A 726 0.02 21.92 -7.86
CA GLU A 726 0.61 23.26 -7.90
C GLU A 726 0.22 24.13 -6.70
N ASN A 727 -0.55 23.58 -5.74
CA ASN A 727 -1.04 24.29 -4.55
C ASN A 727 -1.87 25.54 -4.90
N GLN A 728 -2.55 25.51 -6.06
CA GLN A 728 -3.46 26.54 -6.51
C GLN A 728 -4.90 26.28 -6.06
N LEU A 729 -5.24 25.05 -5.66
CA LEU A 729 -6.50 24.68 -5.03
C LEU A 729 -6.27 24.31 -3.56
N LEU A 730 -6.94 25.01 -2.63
CA LEU A 730 -6.82 24.79 -1.20
C LEU A 730 -8.08 24.13 -0.64
N MET A 731 -7.91 22.90 -0.16
CA MET A 731 -8.95 22.11 0.52
C MET A 731 -8.73 22.22 2.02
N LEU A 732 -9.62 22.93 2.70
CA LEU A 732 -9.62 23.16 4.14
C LEU A 732 -10.90 22.54 4.72
N GLY A 733 -10.71 21.47 5.46
CA GLY A 733 -11.76 20.73 6.15
C GLY A 733 -11.82 21.19 7.59
N LEU A 734 -12.60 22.24 7.79
CA LEU A 734 -12.84 22.84 9.09
C LEU A 734 -14.06 22.22 9.79
N MET A 735 -14.77 21.29 9.13
CA MET A 735 -15.74 20.43 9.81
C MET A 735 -15.02 19.22 10.41
N GLY A 736 -15.67 18.53 11.36
CA GLY A 736 -15.13 17.33 11.97
C GLY A 736 -15.08 16.09 11.05
N ASN A 737 -15.58 14.96 11.52
CA ASN A 737 -15.33 13.64 10.94
C ASN A 737 -16.57 13.04 10.28
N PHE A 738 -16.39 12.49 9.08
CA PHE A 738 -17.39 11.68 8.39
C PHE A 738 -16.91 10.24 8.24
N GLN A 739 -17.71 9.27 8.72
CA GLN A 739 -17.38 7.86 8.68
C GLN A 739 -18.48 7.02 8.02
N LEU A 740 -18.07 6.18 7.07
CA LEU A 740 -18.89 5.10 6.51
C LEU A 740 -18.23 3.76 6.85
N ARG A 741 -18.90 2.92 7.62
CA ARG A 741 -18.38 1.61 8.05
C ARG A 741 -19.36 0.48 7.77
N GLY A 742 -18.96 -0.50 6.97
CA GLY A 742 -19.77 -1.71 6.76
C GLY A 742 -21.12 -1.49 6.09
N ASN A 743 -21.34 -0.36 5.40
CA ASN A 743 -22.62 -0.07 4.75
C ASN A 743 -22.71 -0.69 3.37
N ARG A 744 -23.93 -0.94 2.89
CA ARG A 744 -24.24 -1.15 1.48
C ARG A 744 -24.95 0.09 0.97
N LEU A 745 -24.40 0.79 -0.02
CA LEU A 745 -25.02 1.98 -0.59
C LEU A 745 -24.95 2.03 -2.11
N THR A 746 -25.91 2.73 -2.74
CA THR A 746 -25.90 2.89 -4.19
C THR A 746 -24.73 3.77 -4.63
N ARG A 747 -24.63 5.00 -4.09
CA ARG A 747 -23.52 5.92 -4.38
C ARG A 747 -23.36 6.98 -3.30
N LEU A 748 -22.14 7.52 -3.20
CA LEU A 748 -21.81 8.69 -2.40
C LEU A 748 -21.55 9.87 -3.34
N VAL A 749 -22.23 11.00 -3.16
CA VAL A 749 -22.14 12.16 -4.03
C VAL A 749 -21.84 13.42 -3.23
N SER A 750 -21.40 14.46 -3.93
CA SER A 750 -21.26 15.81 -3.37
C SER A 750 -22.33 16.70 -3.98
N GLY A 751 -22.82 17.68 -3.21
CA GLY A 751 -23.91 18.56 -3.62
C GLY A 751 -23.57 19.41 -4.84
N GLU A 752 -24.60 19.81 -5.59
CA GLU A 752 -24.49 20.54 -6.87
C GLU A 752 -23.60 21.78 -6.77
N ASN A 753 -23.81 22.59 -5.72
CA ASN A 753 -23.01 23.81 -5.51
C ASN A 753 -21.52 23.52 -5.33
N MET A 754 -21.17 22.38 -4.72
CA MET A 754 -19.77 21.95 -4.57
C MET A 754 -19.18 21.55 -5.93
N VAL A 755 -19.93 20.81 -6.75
CA VAL A 755 -19.49 20.38 -8.08
C VAL A 755 -19.30 21.60 -9.00
N GLN A 756 -20.27 22.50 -9.05
CA GLN A 756 -20.18 23.75 -9.82
C GLN A 756 -19.04 24.66 -9.34
N ALA A 757 -18.76 24.69 -8.04
CA ALA A 757 -17.62 25.43 -7.50
C ALA A 757 -16.27 24.86 -7.96
N LEU A 758 -16.16 23.53 -8.05
CA LEU A 758 -14.99 22.86 -8.63
C LEU A 758 -14.85 23.17 -10.13
N GLU A 759 -15.94 23.13 -10.90
CA GLU A 759 -15.95 23.50 -12.33
C GLU A 759 -15.46 24.94 -12.54
N LYS A 760 -16.00 25.90 -11.78
CA LYS A 760 -15.57 27.32 -11.84
C LYS A 760 -14.11 27.51 -11.45
N ALA A 761 -13.59 26.74 -10.49
CA ALA A 761 -12.18 26.82 -10.08
C ALA A 761 -11.23 26.41 -11.21
N ILE A 762 -11.64 25.46 -12.08
CA ILE A 762 -10.91 25.02 -13.26
C ILE A 762 -10.88 26.11 -14.34
N GLN A 763 -12.02 26.74 -14.61
CA GLN A 763 -12.18 27.72 -15.69
C GLN A 763 -11.47 29.05 -15.41
N GLY A 764 -11.15 29.36 -14.15
CA GLY A 764 -10.47 30.61 -13.77
C GLY A 764 -11.38 31.84 -13.74
N ASP A 765 -12.68 31.68 -14.01
CA ASP A 765 -13.69 32.74 -14.06
C ASP A 765 -14.24 33.11 -12.67
N GLY A 766 -13.36 33.54 -11.76
CA GLY A 766 -13.75 34.10 -10.47
C GLY A 766 -14.25 33.09 -9.42
N GLY A 767 -14.13 31.78 -9.67
CA GLY A 767 -14.40 30.73 -8.68
C GLY A 767 -13.39 30.77 -7.52
N SER A 768 -13.88 30.67 -6.27
CA SER A 768 -13.01 30.52 -5.11
C SER A 768 -12.17 29.26 -5.26
N ARG A 769 -10.84 29.39 -5.26
CA ARG A 769 -9.92 28.24 -5.23
C ARG A 769 -9.64 27.75 -3.81
N VAL A 770 -10.41 28.23 -2.84
CA VAL A 770 -10.33 27.81 -1.44
C VAL A 770 -11.69 27.31 -0.98
N PHE A 771 -11.71 26.08 -0.48
CA PHE A 771 -12.89 25.37 -0.01
C PHE A 771 -12.74 25.17 1.49
N TYR A 772 -13.58 25.86 2.28
CA TYR A 772 -13.48 25.92 3.75
C TYR A 772 -14.46 25.01 4.49
N ASN A 773 -15.55 24.62 3.82
CA ASN A 773 -16.67 23.90 4.42
C ASN A 773 -16.66 22.42 4.03
N LEU A 774 -15.52 21.75 4.30
CA LEU A 774 -15.32 20.32 4.03
C LEU A 774 -15.20 19.56 5.34
N PHE A 775 -15.50 18.26 5.32
CA PHE A 775 -15.07 17.35 6.38
C PHE A 775 -13.54 17.28 6.42
N GLY A 776 -12.98 17.46 7.63
CA GLY A 776 -11.56 17.37 7.90
C GLY A 776 -11.02 15.96 7.65
N SER A 777 -11.79 14.95 8.04
CA SER A 777 -11.46 13.54 7.84
C SER A 777 -12.68 12.74 7.37
N CYS A 778 -12.52 12.05 6.25
CA CYS A 778 -13.50 11.13 5.69
C CYS A 778 -12.92 9.71 5.70
N LEU A 779 -13.46 8.83 6.55
CA LEU A 779 -13.04 7.43 6.65
C LEU A 779 -14.14 6.50 6.12
N LEU A 780 -13.81 5.74 5.08
CA LEU A 780 -14.73 4.80 4.45
C LEU A 780 -14.11 3.41 4.52
N SER A 781 -14.62 2.54 5.41
CA SER A 781 -14.12 1.17 5.56
C SER A 781 -15.21 0.12 5.34
N ASP A 782 -14.86 -0.97 4.65
CA ASP A 782 -15.71 -2.17 4.55
C ASP A 782 -17.09 -1.92 3.91
N ASN A 783 -17.26 -0.86 3.13
CA ASN A 783 -18.54 -0.54 2.49
C ASN A 783 -18.66 -1.21 1.11
N LEU A 784 -19.89 -1.45 0.66
CA LEU A 784 -20.22 -1.91 -0.67
C LEU A 784 -20.93 -0.80 -1.46
N PHE A 785 -20.36 -0.41 -2.60
CA PHE A 785 -20.91 0.57 -3.53
C PHE A 785 -21.50 -0.14 -4.77
N ASP A 786 -22.79 0.10 -5.05
CA ASP A 786 -23.50 -0.57 -6.15
C ASP A 786 -23.44 0.21 -7.49
N SER A 787 -22.98 1.48 -7.53
CA SER A 787 -22.87 2.31 -8.75
C SER A 787 -21.51 3.02 -8.90
N SER A 788 -21.10 3.28 -10.14
CA SER A 788 -19.87 3.96 -10.59
C SER A 788 -19.87 5.49 -10.45
N ARG A 789 -20.99 6.08 -10.00
CA ARG A 789 -21.19 7.53 -10.00
C ARG A 789 -20.85 8.20 -8.67
N SER A 790 -19.87 7.68 -7.95
CA SER A 790 -19.52 8.24 -6.64
C SER A 790 -18.51 9.39 -6.75
N LEU A 791 -18.79 10.51 -6.08
CA LEU A 791 -17.90 11.68 -5.98
C LEU A 791 -17.79 12.12 -4.52
N LEU A 792 -16.58 12.00 -3.96
CA LEU A 792 -16.25 12.44 -2.62
C LEU A 792 -15.35 13.67 -2.66
N VAL A 793 -15.71 14.70 -1.92
CA VAL A 793 -14.88 15.88 -1.68
C VAL A 793 -14.58 15.98 -0.19
N GLY A 794 -13.32 16.16 0.20
CA GLY A 794 -12.93 16.25 1.62
C GLY A 794 -11.47 16.67 1.79
N GLN A 795 -11.05 17.07 2.99
CA GLN A 795 -9.64 17.41 3.21
C GLN A 795 -8.76 16.16 3.23
N HIS A 796 -9.03 15.24 4.16
CA HIS A 796 -8.31 13.97 4.28
C HIS A 796 -9.27 12.81 4.03
N VAL A 797 -8.94 11.95 3.07
CA VAL A 797 -9.80 10.84 2.64
C VAL A 797 -9.09 9.50 2.83
N SER A 798 -9.73 8.52 3.46
CA SER A 798 -9.21 7.17 3.57
C SER A 798 -10.27 6.15 3.15
N LEU A 799 -9.94 5.32 2.16
CA LEU A 799 -10.77 4.22 1.71
C LEU A 799 -10.05 2.90 1.98
N GLY A 800 -10.55 2.14 2.95
CA GLY A 800 -10.08 0.81 3.31
C GLY A 800 -11.09 -0.27 2.94
N THR A 801 -10.65 -1.40 2.37
CA THR A 801 -11.45 -2.65 2.31
C THR A 801 -12.85 -2.55 1.67
N ASN A 802 -13.13 -1.52 0.87
CA ASN A 802 -14.44 -1.34 0.23
C ASN A 802 -14.61 -2.24 -1.01
N VAL A 803 -15.87 -2.56 -1.34
CA VAL A 803 -16.32 -3.38 -2.47
C VAL A 803 -17.05 -2.52 -3.49
N PHE A 804 -16.71 -2.63 -4.77
CA PHE A 804 -17.44 -1.98 -5.87
C PHE A 804 -18.11 -3.03 -6.76
N SER A 805 -19.45 -3.08 -6.78
CA SER A 805 -20.22 -4.14 -7.43
C SER A 805 -20.78 -3.78 -8.80
N PHE A 806 -21.04 -2.49 -9.05
CA PHE A 806 -21.66 -1.95 -10.28
C PHE A 806 -23.01 -2.57 -10.66
N THR A 807 -23.68 -3.26 -9.73
CA THR A 807 -24.94 -3.94 -10.03
C THR A 807 -26.09 -3.00 -10.36
N ALA A 808 -25.99 -1.73 -9.95
CA ALA A 808 -26.97 -0.69 -10.28
C ALA A 808 -26.69 0.01 -11.61
N ASP A 809 -25.53 -0.24 -12.25
CA ASP A 809 -25.18 0.41 -13.52
C ASP A 809 -25.58 -0.44 -14.75
N PRO A 810 -25.88 0.21 -15.89
CA PRO A 810 -26.07 -0.48 -17.17
C PRO A 810 -24.81 -1.22 -17.63
N ILE A 811 -25.00 -2.27 -18.44
CA ILE A 811 -23.90 -3.02 -19.04
C ILE A 811 -23.14 -2.12 -20.04
N PRO A 812 -21.81 -1.97 -19.92
CA PRO A 812 -21.02 -1.11 -20.82
C PRO A 812 -20.98 -1.65 -22.26
N GLN A 813 -20.99 -0.75 -23.24
CA GLN A 813 -20.83 -1.12 -24.65
C GLN A 813 -19.35 -1.33 -24.99
N SER A 814 -19.01 -2.43 -25.65
CA SER A 814 -17.70 -2.63 -26.28
C SER A 814 -17.64 -1.86 -27.60
N THR A 815 -17.11 -0.65 -27.63
CA THR A 815 -16.80 0.04 -28.90
C THR A 815 -15.45 -0.47 -29.43
N PRO A 816 -15.38 -1.00 -30.68
CA PRO A 816 -14.19 -1.67 -31.19
C PRO A 816 -13.00 -0.75 -31.53
N THR A 817 -13.16 0.58 -31.43
CA THR A 817 -12.16 1.57 -31.87
C THR A 817 -11.58 2.46 -30.77
N ALA A 818 -12.12 2.41 -29.55
CA ALA A 818 -11.50 3.04 -28.39
C ALA A 818 -10.88 1.92 -27.54
N GLY A 819 -9.57 1.97 -27.28
CA GLY A 819 -8.98 1.14 -26.23
C GLY A 819 -9.76 1.30 -24.92
N PRO A 820 -9.69 0.34 -23.98
CA PRO A 820 -10.54 0.36 -22.80
C PRO A 820 -10.27 1.63 -21.99
N LEU A 821 -11.15 2.62 -22.12
CA LEU A 821 -11.19 3.71 -21.15
C LEU A 821 -11.65 3.09 -19.84
N PRO A 822 -10.88 3.22 -18.74
CA PRO A 822 -11.29 2.64 -17.48
C PRO A 822 -12.57 3.33 -17.00
N GLN A 823 -13.67 2.58 -16.93
CA GLN A 823 -14.87 3.04 -16.23
C GLN A 823 -14.55 3.10 -14.74
N LEU A 824 -14.46 4.30 -14.20
CA LEU A 824 -14.11 4.59 -12.81
C LEU A 824 -15.26 4.26 -11.86
N ALA A 825 -14.99 3.65 -10.71
CA ALA A 825 -16.05 3.41 -9.72
C ALA A 825 -16.46 4.65 -8.93
N GLY A 826 -15.55 5.62 -8.87
CA GLY A 826 -15.77 6.89 -8.22
C GLY A 826 -14.49 7.71 -8.22
N THR A 827 -14.64 8.95 -7.78
CA THR A 827 -13.56 9.93 -7.70
C THR A 827 -13.54 10.53 -6.30
N ALA A 828 -12.34 10.72 -5.74
CA ALA A 828 -12.19 11.60 -4.59
C ALA A 828 -11.31 12.80 -4.94
N VAL A 829 -11.79 13.99 -4.62
CA VAL A 829 -11.06 15.26 -4.72
C VAL A 829 -10.68 15.67 -3.30
N SER A 830 -9.39 15.62 -2.99
CA SER A 830 -8.93 15.86 -1.62
C SER A 830 -7.55 16.47 -1.50
N ARG A 831 -7.20 16.96 -0.31
CA ARG A 831 -5.83 17.38 -0.02
C ARG A 831 -4.91 16.16 0.05
N SER A 832 -5.32 15.11 0.75
CA SER A 832 -4.60 13.85 0.82
C SER A 832 -5.57 12.68 0.81
N ALA A 833 -5.22 11.61 0.11
CA ALA A 833 -5.99 10.38 0.15
C ALA A 833 -5.13 9.12 0.33
N ALA A 834 -5.73 8.09 0.94
CA ALA A 834 -5.15 6.76 1.09
C ALA A 834 -6.16 5.68 0.67
N TYR A 835 -5.69 4.70 -0.10
CA TYR A 835 -6.51 3.60 -0.63
C TYR A 835 -5.82 2.27 -0.36
N VAL A 836 -6.44 1.42 0.46
CA VAL A 836 -5.85 0.14 0.87
C VAL A 836 -6.91 -0.97 0.85
N GLY A 837 -6.67 -2.06 0.13
CA GLY A 837 -7.53 -3.26 0.18
C GLY A 837 -8.90 -3.14 -0.47
N ASN A 838 -9.16 -2.09 -1.25
CA ASN A 838 -10.42 -1.96 -2.00
C ASN A 838 -10.46 -2.92 -3.21
N HIS A 839 -11.63 -3.47 -3.54
CA HIS A 839 -11.81 -4.44 -4.62
C HIS A 839 -13.08 -4.18 -5.45
N GLY A 840 -13.07 -4.58 -6.72
CA GLY A 840 -14.24 -4.51 -7.59
C GLY A 840 -14.61 -5.89 -8.16
N ARG A 841 -15.91 -6.12 -8.37
CA ARG A 841 -16.41 -7.32 -9.07
C ARG A 841 -16.59 -7.01 -10.56
N GLY A 842 -15.83 -7.69 -11.42
CA GLY A 842 -16.01 -7.67 -12.87
C GLY A 842 -15.27 -6.55 -13.61
N GLN A 843 -14.42 -6.96 -14.57
CA GLN A 843 -13.68 -6.17 -15.56
C GLN A 843 -12.46 -5.34 -15.08
N SER A 844 -11.53 -5.14 -16.02
CA SER A 844 -10.26 -4.39 -15.96
C SER A 844 -10.45 -2.87 -15.75
N ARG A 845 -11.24 -2.50 -14.75
CA ARG A 845 -11.59 -1.12 -14.41
C ARG A 845 -10.66 -0.55 -13.35
N THR A 846 -10.30 0.73 -13.49
CA THR A 846 -9.69 1.49 -12.40
C THR A 846 -10.73 1.69 -11.31
N LEU A 847 -10.53 1.06 -10.14
CA LEU A 847 -11.53 1.04 -9.06
C LEU A 847 -11.79 2.42 -8.45
N TRP A 848 -10.83 3.34 -8.46
CA TRP A 848 -11.04 4.69 -7.92
C TRP A 848 -10.01 5.67 -8.48
N GLN A 849 -10.41 6.88 -8.86
CA GLN A 849 -9.47 7.95 -9.25
C GLN A 849 -9.11 8.80 -8.03
N ASP A 850 -7.85 8.73 -7.63
CA ASP A 850 -7.27 9.56 -6.57
C ASP A 850 -6.76 10.89 -7.12
N ILE A 851 -7.46 11.97 -6.83
CA ILE A 851 -7.05 13.34 -7.16
C ILE A 851 -6.64 14.02 -5.85
N SER A 852 -5.41 13.77 -5.42
CA SER A 852 -4.83 14.31 -4.19
C SER A 852 -3.42 14.87 -4.38
N ARG A 853 -3.05 15.82 -3.50
CA ARG A 853 -1.74 16.50 -3.53
C ARG A 853 -0.60 15.58 -3.10
N THR A 854 -0.84 14.71 -2.13
CA THR A 854 0.13 13.74 -1.61
C THR A 854 -0.45 12.34 -1.75
N ARG A 855 0.17 11.53 -2.62
CA ARG A 855 -0.16 10.12 -2.85
C ARG A 855 0.80 9.22 -2.08
N LEU A 856 0.31 8.10 -1.56
CA LEU A 856 1.18 6.99 -1.14
C LEU A 856 1.92 6.41 -2.37
N PRO A 857 3.16 5.92 -2.22
CA PRO A 857 3.91 5.31 -3.33
C PRO A 857 3.14 4.14 -3.95
N ALA A 858 3.23 3.95 -5.27
CA ALA A 858 2.51 2.92 -6.02
C ALA A 858 2.66 1.48 -5.46
N ALA A 859 3.73 1.19 -4.72
CA ALA A 859 3.95 -0.09 -4.05
C ALA A 859 3.04 -0.35 -2.83
N GLN A 860 2.38 0.68 -2.29
CA GLN A 860 1.40 0.59 -1.21
C GLN A 860 -0.05 0.76 -1.70
N GLN A 861 -0.23 1.17 -2.96
CA GLN A 861 -1.49 1.07 -3.66
C GLN A 861 -1.65 -0.38 -4.12
N VAL A 862 -2.19 -1.25 -3.25
CA VAL A 862 -2.54 -2.62 -3.66
C VAL A 862 -3.76 -2.55 -4.58
N LEU A 863 -3.51 -2.21 -5.84
CA LEU A 863 -4.37 -2.52 -6.97
C LEU A 863 -3.95 -3.92 -7.43
N ASN A 864 -4.70 -4.94 -7.02
CA ASN A 864 -4.87 -6.19 -7.77
C ASN A 864 -5.77 -7.18 -7.02
N LEU A 865 -6.82 -7.63 -7.69
CA LEU A 865 -7.04 -9.05 -8.00
C LEU A 865 -8.20 -9.18 -9.01
N GLU A 866 -7.85 -9.53 -10.24
CA GLU A 866 -8.78 -10.10 -11.22
C GLU A 866 -9.33 -11.41 -10.66
N PHE A 867 -10.66 -11.52 -10.60
CA PHE A 867 -11.35 -12.80 -10.55
C PHE A 867 -12.14 -12.94 -11.85
N GLU A 868 -11.67 -13.79 -12.76
CA GLU A 868 -12.54 -14.45 -13.73
C GLU A 868 -13.45 -15.39 -12.94
N ILE A 869 -14.74 -15.06 -12.87
CA ILE A 869 -15.77 -16.06 -12.60
C ILE A 869 -16.18 -16.56 -13.99
N VAL A 870 -15.90 -17.84 -14.25
CA VAL A 870 -16.40 -18.58 -15.43
C VAL A 870 -17.92 -18.55 -15.49
#